data_AF-A0A379EZ05-F1
#
_entry.id   AF-A0A379EZ05-F1
#
_cell.length_a   1.000
_cell.length_b   1.000
_cell.length_c   1.000
_cell.angle_alpha   90.00
_cell.angle_beta   90.00
_cell.angle_gamma   90.00
#
_symmetry.space_group_name_H-M   'P 1'
#
loop_
_entity.id
_entity.type
_entity.pdbx_description
1 polymer ?
#
loop_
_entity_poly.entity_id
_entity_poly.type
_entity_poly.pdbx_seq_one_letter_code
_entity_poly.pdbx_strand_id
1 'polypeptide(L)'
;MNIWTVLAIYWVVCCLAVYIIRNRDTFYNKNKSKFQDHITTILIFPLAVPFLLLYLMYKGWQQFYYQDRPIPVPIFLREEKGRDSVIVINEETMSLVEYNKQYGTQYTLDDIYGKGYSASLKKDKDDVNTVESTKYGMLIFPDNIPDTPCTDAVKLLARTLLTGNFKNFESRLDTDVESIIYGKETISGKSAVIEYWKQWRKYNVEFRGTNFDVAYCNYYADACLLIPHQAFMLFVKDNKIKKILLVGIDLHSNIGYEYETTTFRYDINSIQPCLSEMIKPTDISKPVVLENRFPCFSCGTNSENLKWYNAQFARVFSAYSGYMSVCPHCNKVVEFYPEAHIRYNYLLTPIDPFNLPNPISHYSQKVSYEPELFGLKNFEGGEPLKGTKYVEGLPDNLKKAAENSDWFLLSTMSSEDFNKVRECYLKAIDDGIYEAANILGVFAENYEGDSEKGKIFLQKAIEGGSHYARLNLFTILWTEKKYEEAANLLNDADKMPSPSLKCLWNKAYLLFMGNNFAHNPYKEKNKAAAQNILKTILDKEGDDFYNSEKVVFDMARKLLAYIDESNIFASKAKAYRYRLKSKLNTITDFDAGAIFYDLDALSLDNGCFIQLKTARQYGKGSQSKFYVCNKSFEDDKDILKYITVSPTEMGAWQVYLLITSPTQLPTWGHANYIVRNLIMDKNDLYNIGVLKYYELSELAQKDMLYPSVEVVKKGDLLTANIYCCYWKDWKGLIREHVEIKIKNGKVTSFQEIDDFVIFAFRGEIRGEPYISFI
;
A
#
# COMPACT_ATOMS: atom_id res chain seq x y z
N MET A 1 15.45 11.59 71.83
CA MET A 1 15.32 13.04 72.08
C MET A 1 14.16 13.54 71.21
N ASN A 2 13.06 14.04 71.80
CA ASN A 2 11.85 14.40 71.06
C ASN A 2 12.12 15.62 70.15
N ILE A 3 11.60 15.63 68.92
CA ILE A 3 11.84 16.68 67.92
C ILE A 3 11.43 18.06 68.45
N TRP A 4 10.41 18.10 69.31
CA TRP A 4 9.95 19.29 70.01
C TRP A 4 10.95 19.79 71.06
N THR A 5 11.70 18.89 71.70
CA THR A 5 12.77 19.25 72.64
C THR A 5 13.98 19.85 71.92
N VAL A 6 14.32 19.32 70.74
CA VAL A 6 15.39 19.87 69.89
C VAL A 6 15.02 21.26 69.37
N LEU A 7 13.79 21.44 68.90
CA LEU A 7 13.26 22.73 68.48
C LEU A 7 13.18 23.74 69.64
N ALA A 8 12.80 23.31 70.84
CA ALA A 8 12.74 24.18 72.01
C ALA A 8 14.13 24.65 72.45
N ILE A 9 15.12 23.75 72.52
CA ILE A 9 16.51 24.10 72.85
C ILE A 9 17.10 25.05 71.79
N TYR A 10 16.81 24.79 70.51
CA TYR A 10 17.24 25.64 69.40
C TYR A 10 16.69 27.07 69.52
N TRP A 11 15.38 27.21 69.78
CA TRP A 11 14.77 28.53 69.95
C TRP A 11 15.27 29.27 71.19
N VAL A 12 15.53 28.57 72.29
CA VAL A 12 16.14 29.15 73.51
C VAL A 12 17.53 29.71 73.19
N VAL A 13 18.36 28.98 72.44
CA VAL A 13 19.70 29.43 72.03
C VAL A 13 19.63 30.63 71.08
N CYS A 14 18.69 30.63 70.12
CA CYS A 14 18.47 31.77 69.22
C CYS A 14 18.00 33.02 69.99
N CYS A 15 17.08 32.88 70.94
CA CYS A 15 16.61 33.99 71.77
C CYS A 15 17.72 34.53 72.69
N LEU A 16 18.55 33.67 73.28
CA LEU A 16 19.71 34.05 74.08
C LEU A 16 20.76 34.80 73.25
N ALA A 17 21.04 34.35 72.03
CA ALA A 17 21.98 35.01 71.13
C ALA A 17 21.49 36.42 70.75
N VAL A 18 20.20 36.58 70.43
CA VAL A 18 19.59 37.89 70.14
C VAL A 18 19.58 38.79 71.37
N TYR A 19 19.31 38.26 72.56
CA TYR A 19 19.33 39.01 73.82
C TYR A 19 20.76 39.50 74.16
N ILE A 20 21.77 38.64 74.02
CA ILE A 20 23.18 38.98 74.27
C ILE A 20 23.67 40.04 73.28
N ILE A 21 23.27 39.97 72.01
CA ILE A 21 23.64 40.96 71.00
C ILE A 21 22.93 42.30 71.24
N ARG A 22 21.66 42.28 71.67
CA ARG A 22 20.87 43.49 71.96
C ARG A 22 21.32 44.23 73.21
N ASN A 23 21.82 43.53 74.23
CA ASN A 23 22.28 44.16 75.48
C ASN A 23 23.77 44.54 75.47
N ARG A 24 24.49 44.33 74.36
CA ARG A 24 25.91 44.67 74.25
C ARG A 24 26.10 46.07 73.66
N ASP A 25 25.54 47.09 74.30
CA ASP A 25 25.89 48.50 74.06
C ASP A 25 26.92 48.98 75.09
N THR A 26 28.15 48.48 74.97
CA THR A 26 29.36 49.13 75.49
C THR A 26 30.55 48.71 74.64
N PHE A 27 30.72 49.30 73.46
CA PHE A 27 32.02 49.68 72.85
C PHE A 27 31.77 50.31 71.47
N TYR A 28 32.10 51.61 71.35
CA TYR A 28 32.09 52.43 70.13
C TYR A 28 32.73 51.72 68.91
N ASN A 29 32.10 51.72 67.73
CA ASN A 29 32.39 52.71 66.67
C ASN A 29 31.55 52.53 65.39
N LYS A 30 31.39 53.63 64.66
CA LYS A 30 30.73 53.81 63.35
C LYS A 30 30.98 52.66 62.35
N ASN A 31 29.91 51.94 61.97
CA ASN A 31 29.60 51.65 60.56
C ASN A 31 28.20 51.03 60.42
N LYS A 32 27.29 51.81 59.86
CA LYS A 32 25.86 51.55 59.74
C LYS A 32 25.57 50.79 58.43
N SER A 33 26.10 49.56 58.28
CA SER A 33 25.76 48.72 57.11
C SER A 33 25.81 47.20 57.31
N LYS A 34 25.95 46.66 58.54
CA LYS A 34 26.02 45.20 58.75
C LYS A 34 24.90 44.57 59.59
N PHE A 35 23.93 45.36 60.05
CA PHE A 35 22.87 44.83 60.92
C PHE A 35 21.78 44.08 60.13
N GLN A 36 21.38 44.61 58.97
CA GLN A 36 20.40 43.95 58.09
C GLN A 36 20.97 42.66 57.49
N ASP A 37 22.20 42.65 56.97
CA ASP A 37 22.82 41.45 56.41
C ASP A 37 22.97 40.31 57.43
N HIS A 38 23.27 40.63 58.70
CA HIS A 38 23.31 39.64 59.77
C HIS A 38 21.92 39.11 60.14
N ILE A 39 20.88 39.94 60.16
CA ILE A 39 19.50 39.48 60.38
C ILE A 39 19.01 38.60 59.23
N THR A 40 19.28 38.97 57.97
CA THR A 40 18.88 38.18 56.80
C THR A 40 19.63 36.85 56.77
N THR A 41 20.92 36.83 57.11
CA THR A 41 21.70 35.59 57.23
C THR A 41 21.17 34.70 58.36
N ILE A 42 20.82 35.28 59.51
CA ILE A 42 20.29 34.55 60.67
C ILE A 42 18.85 34.05 60.45
N LEU A 43 18.04 34.70 59.61
CA LEU A 43 16.67 34.28 59.31
C LEU A 43 16.59 33.29 58.14
N ILE A 44 17.47 33.39 57.13
CA ILE A 44 17.44 32.52 55.93
C ILE A 44 18.19 31.20 56.15
N PHE A 45 19.32 31.19 56.87
CA PHE A 45 20.06 29.94 57.14
C PHE A 45 19.22 28.86 57.85
N PRO A 46 18.40 29.17 58.87
CA PRO A 46 17.55 28.17 59.54
C PRO A 46 16.48 27.57 58.63
N LEU A 47 16.04 28.29 57.61
CA LEU A 47 15.10 27.80 56.61
C LEU A 47 15.81 26.94 55.56
N ALA A 48 17.02 27.31 55.14
CA ALA A 48 17.77 26.59 54.11
C ALA A 48 18.45 25.30 54.63
N VAL A 49 18.91 25.28 55.88
CA VAL A 49 19.64 24.14 56.48
C VAL A 49 18.82 22.84 56.50
N PRO A 50 17.51 22.83 56.83
CA PRO A 50 16.67 21.64 56.70
C PRO A 50 16.58 21.11 55.27
N PHE A 51 16.46 21.98 54.25
CA PHE A 51 16.44 21.56 52.86
C PHE A 51 17.80 21.06 52.38
N LEU A 52 18.88 21.68 52.85
CA LEU A 52 20.25 21.24 52.54
C LEU A 52 20.54 19.89 53.19
N LEU A 53 20.09 19.68 54.44
CA LEU A 53 20.16 18.38 55.13
C LEU A 53 19.30 17.33 54.44
N LEU A 54 18.08 17.65 54.01
CA LEU A 54 17.23 16.74 53.23
C LEU A 54 17.86 16.39 51.87
N TYR A 55 18.47 17.37 51.20
CA TYR A 55 19.19 17.16 49.95
C TYR A 55 20.43 16.29 50.14
N LEU A 56 21.22 16.54 51.19
CA LEU A 56 22.39 15.73 51.53
C LEU A 56 21.98 14.31 51.98
N MET A 57 20.88 14.18 52.73
CA MET A 57 20.29 12.87 53.06
C MET A 57 19.79 12.15 51.82
N TYR A 58 19.16 12.84 50.87
CA TYR A 58 18.72 12.27 49.60
C TYR A 58 19.91 11.84 48.73
N LYS A 59 20.94 12.67 48.60
CA LYS A 59 22.19 12.34 47.91
C LYS A 59 22.90 11.15 48.55
N GLY A 60 23.01 11.14 49.88
CA GLY A 60 23.58 10.02 50.62
C GLY A 60 22.76 8.74 50.46
N TRP A 61 21.43 8.85 50.51
CA TRP A 61 20.53 7.72 50.30
C TRP A 61 20.60 7.17 48.87
N GLN A 62 20.68 8.04 47.85
CA GLN A 62 20.94 7.63 46.47
C GLN A 62 22.29 6.92 46.34
N GLN A 63 23.35 7.45 46.97
CA GLN A 63 24.67 6.84 46.94
C GLN A 63 24.68 5.44 47.57
N PHE A 64 23.94 5.23 48.67
CA PHE A 64 23.76 3.91 49.27
C PHE A 64 22.83 3.00 48.46
N TYR A 65 21.73 3.52 47.92
CA TYR A 65 20.74 2.75 47.16
C TYR A 65 21.33 2.22 45.84
N TYR A 66 22.18 3.01 45.18
CA TYR A 66 22.82 2.66 43.91
C TYR A 66 24.25 2.14 44.05
N GLN A 67 24.74 1.90 45.28
CA GLN A 67 26.11 1.42 45.51
C GLN A 67 26.41 0.10 44.77
N ASP A 68 25.40 -0.76 44.64
CA ASP A 68 25.45 -2.06 43.94
C ASP A 68 24.25 -2.23 42.97
N ARG A 69 23.70 -1.13 42.47
CA ARG A 69 22.56 -1.13 41.54
C ARG A 69 22.84 -0.25 40.33
N PRO A 70 22.31 -0.59 39.15
CA PRO A 70 22.47 0.28 37.99
C PRO A 70 21.62 1.53 38.15
N ILE A 71 22.18 2.66 37.73
CA ILE A 71 21.52 3.97 37.83
C ILE A 71 20.70 4.21 36.56
N PRO A 72 19.43 4.63 36.65
CA PRO A 72 18.65 4.97 35.47
C PRO A 72 19.25 6.18 34.74
N VAL A 73 19.31 6.12 33.41
CA VAL A 73 19.70 7.27 32.58
C VAL A 73 18.64 8.37 32.76
N PRO A 74 19.04 9.64 32.97
CA PRO A 74 18.11 10.77 33.04
C PRO A 74 17.25 10.89 31.78
N ILE A 75 15.98 11.29 31.91
CA ILE A 75 15.01 11.33 30.81
C ILE A 75 15.56 12.03 29.56
N PHE A 76 16.26 13.16 29.73
CA PHE A 76 16.79 13.97 28.63
C PHE A 76 17.97 13.34 27.87
N LEU A 77 18.58 12.27 28.38
CA LEU A 77 19.70 11.55 27.72
C LEU A 77 19.29 10.19 27.14
N ARG A 78 18.07 9.72 27.40
CA ARG A 78 17.64 8.37 27.00
C ARG A 78 17.55 8.19 25.48
N GLU A 79 17.26 9.26 24.75
CA GLU A 79 17.18 9.24 23.29
C GLU A 79 18.57 9.04 22.65
N GLU A 80 19.60 9.67 23.22
CA GLU A 80 20.97 9.59 22.72
C GLU A 80 21.70 8.32 23.21
N LYS A 81 21.43 7.88 24.44
CA LYS A 81 22.16 6.77 25.09
C LYS A 81 21.47 5.41 24.96
N GLY A 82 20.28 5.34 24.38
CA GLY A 82 19.47 4.12 24.28
C GLY A 82 18.52 3.96 25.48
N ARG A 83 17.30 3.49 25.18
CA ARG A 83 16.20 3.39 26.16
C ARG A 83 16.35 2.22 27.15
N ASP A 84 17.27 1.31 26.88
CA ASP A 84 17.62 0.17 27.72
C ASP A 84 18.96 0.34 28.48
N SER A 85 19.60 1.50 28.33
CA SER A 85 20.89 1.78 28.94
C SER A 85 20.78 2.13 30.42
N VAL A 86 21.87 1.94 31.16
CA VAL A 86 22.03 2.30 32.57
C VAL A 86 23.39 2.95 32.78
N ILE A 87 23.48 3.83 33.78
CA ILE A 87 24.74 4.47 34.17
C ILE A 87 25.49 3.55 35.13
N VAL A 88 26.77 3.34 34.85
CA VAL A 88 27.74 2.62 35.67
C VAL A 88 28.57 3.63 36.47
N ILE A 89 29.23 3.16 37.54
CA ILE A 89 30.18 3.96 38.33
C ILE A 89 31.20 4.62 37.38
N ASN A 90 31.36 5.95 37.48
CA ASN A 90 32.15 6.85 36.60
C ASN A 90 31.42 7.49 35.39
N GLU A 91 30.09 7.55 35.39
CA GLU A 91 29.27 8.24 34.36
C GLU A 91 29.30 7.60 32.95
N GLU A 92 29.89 6.41 32.81
CA GLU A 92 29.79 5.62 31.57
C GLU A 92 28.41 4.93 31.48
N THR A 93 27.82 4.92 30.29
CA THR A 93 26.54 4.25 30.01
C THR A 93 26.76 2.91 29.32
N MET A 94 26.02 1.88 29.73
CA MET A 94 25.99 0.58 29.06
C MET A 94 24.57 0.03 29.02
N SER A 95 24.28 -0.96 28.17
CA SER A 95 22.96 -1.59 28.18
C SER A 95 22.70 -2.34 29.50
N LEU A 96 21.45 -2.41 29.95
CA LEU A 96 21.09 -3.18 31.16
C LEU A 96 21.50 -4.66 31.06
N VAL A 97 21.50 -5.20 29.84
CA VAL A 97 21.95 -6.57 29.56
C VAL A 97 23.45 -6.73 29.85
N GLU A 98 24.27 -5.79 29.38
CA GLU A 98 25.71 -5.79 29.67
C GLU A 98 26.00 -5.55 31.16
N TYR A 99 25.22 -4.69 31.82
CA TYR A 99 25.34 -4.46 33.27
C TYR A 99 25.06 -5.74 34.07
N ASN A 100 23.93 -6.41 33.78
CA ASN A 100 23.56 -7.67 34.42
C ASN A 100 24.65 -8.73 34.26
N LYS A 101 25.29 -8.76 33.10
CA LYS A 101 26.43 -9.65 32.81
C LYS A 101 27.67 -9.27 33.61
N GLN A 102 28.10 -8.00 33.57
CA GLN A 102 29.33 -7.55 34.21
C GLN A 102 29.30 -7.73 35.73
N TYR A 103 28.12 -7.54 36.33
CA TYR A 103 27.96 -7.58 37.79
C TYR A 103 27.24 -8.83 38.32
N GLY A 104 26.89 -9.79 37.45
CA GLY A 104 26.20 -11.02 37.84
C GLY A 104 24.80 -10.80 38.44
N THR A 105 24.08 -9.79 37.94
CA THR A 105 22.77 -9.37 38.45
C THR A 105 21.64 -9.76 37.48
N GLN A 106 20.38 -9.58 37.90
CA GLN A 106 19.18 -9.93 37.12
C GLN A 106 18.13 -8.81 37.13
N TYR A 107 18.56 -7.56 37.02
CA TYR A 107 17.65 -6.42 36.99
C TYR A 107 16.87 -6.35 35.68
N THR A 108 15.59 -6.03 35.76
CA THR A 108 14.74 -5.71 34.60
C THR A 108 14.63 -4.19 34.42
N LEU A 109 14.19 -3.74 33.24
CA LEU A 109 13.99 -2.31 33.00
C LEU A 109 12.97 -1.70 33.96
N ASP A 110 11.96 -2.46 34.39
CA ASP A 110 11.00 -2.04 35.40
C ASP A 110 11.61 -1.92 36.80
N ASP A 111 12.63 -2.72 37.12
CA ASP A 111 13.35 -2.63 38.40
C ASP A 111 14.18 -1.34 38.50
N ILE A 112 14.62 -0.80 37.37
CA ILE A 112 15.53 0.35 37.30
C ILE A 112 14.80 1.67 37.03
N TYR A 113 13.86 1.64 36.08
CA TYR A 113 13.12 2.82 35.64
C TYR A 113 11.72 2.93 36.26
N GLY A 114 11.30 1.92 37.02
CA GLY A 114 10.00 1.86 37.69
C GLY A 114 8.99 0.98 36.96
N LYS A 115 8.04 0.44 37.72
CA LYS A 115 7.01 -0.49 37.23
C LYS A 115 6.22 0.13 36.08
N GLY A 116 6.11 -0.59 34.95
CA GLY A 116 5.42 -0.13 33.75
C GLY A 116 6.30 0.63 32.75
N TYR A 117 7.59 0.83 33.04
CA TYR A 117 8.52 1.47 32.10
C TYR A 117 8.70 0.65 30.82
N SER A 118 8.87 -0.67 30.94
CA SER A 118 8.98 -1.59 29.79
C SER A 118 7.74 -1.53 28.90
N ALA A 119 6.56 -1.31 29.49
CA ALA A 119 5.32 -1.10 28.76
C ALA A 119 5.22 0.32 28.16
N SER A 120 5.82 1.33 28.81
CA SER A 120 5.83 2.72 28.33
C SER A 120 6.74 2.93 27.11
N LEU A 121 7.74 2.06 26.91
CA LEU A 121 8.57 2.05 25.71
C LEU A 121 7.75 1.86 24.43
N LYS A 122 6.52 1.32 24.53
CA LYS A 122 5.62 1.08 23.38
C LYS A 122 4.95 2.34 22.81
N LYS A 123 5.24 3.55 23.28
CA LYS A 123 4.49 4.76 22.87
C LYS A 123 5.32 6.04 22.91
N ASP A 124 6.19 6.25 21.92
CA ASP A 124 6.43 7.60 21.42
C ASP A 124 5.63 7.79 20.12
N LYS A 125 5.17 9.03 19.88
CA LYS A 125 4.29 9.35 18.74
C LYS A 125 4.90 9.07 17.36
N ASP A 126 6.20 8.82 17.29
CA ASP A 126 6.96 8.64 16.05
C ASP A 126 7.66 7.26 15.93
N ASP A 127 7.50 6.35 16.91
CA ASP A 127 8.19 5.06 16.92
C ASP A 127 7.19 3.93 16.62
N VAL A 128 7.09 3.53 15.34
CA VAL A 128 6.13 2.54 14.81
C VAL A 128 6.63 1.10 15.03
N ASN A 129 7.31 0.84 16.14
CA ASN A 129 7.99 -0.44 16.40
C ASN A 129 7.44 -1.13 17.65
N THR A 130 7.07 -2.41 17.51
CA THR A 130 6.81 -3.28 18.65
C THR A 130 8.13 -3.79 19.23
N VAL A 131 8.24 -3.69 20.56
CA VAL A 131 9.37 -4.25 21.34
C VAL A 131 8.87 -5.37 22.25
N GLU A 132 9.47 -6.54 22.13
CA GLU A 132 9.33 -7.69 23.03
C GLU A 132 10.65 -7.90 23.79
N SER A 133 10.65 -7.70 25.11
CA SER A 133 11.85 -7.83 25.94
C SER A 133 11.90 -9.16 26.69
N THR A 134 13.11 -9.70 26.81
CA THR A 134 13.43 -10.87 27.63
C THR A 134 14.69 -10.61 28.45
N LYS A 135 15.02 -11.50 29.39
CA LYS A 135 16.28 -11.41 30.15
C LYS A 135 17.55 -11.58 29.30
N TYR A 136 17.42 -12.04 28.06
CA TYR A 136 18.55 -12.28 27.14
C TYR A 136 18.65 -11.23 26.01
N GLY A 137 17.75 -10.25 25.98
CA GLY A 137 17.70 -9.21 24.95
C GLY A 137 16.29 -8.93 24.44
N MET A 138 16.22 -8.12 23.40
CA MET A 138 14.97 -7.61 22.82
C MET A 138 14.73 -8.11 21.41
N LEU A 139 13.47 -8.24 21.03
CA LEU A 139 13.00 -8.37 19.66
C LEU A 139 12.27 -7.09 19.27
N ILE A 140 12.75 -6.42 18.24
CA ILE A 140 12.21 -5.15 17.72
C ILE A 140 11.71 -5.39 16.30
N PHE A 141 10.52 -4.91 15.97
CA PHE A 141 10.00 -5.00 14.60
C PHE A 141 8.99 -3.89 14.29
N PRO A 142 8.93 -3.38 13.05
CA PRO A 142 7.92 -2.40 12.66
C PRO A 142 6.50 -2.98 12.74
N ASP A 143 5.56 -2.21 13.27
CA ASP A 143 4.15 -2.59 13.39
C ASP A 143 3.50 -2.79 12.02
N ASN A 144 3.97 -2.03 11.02
CA ASN A 144 3.47 -2.06 9.65
C ASN A 144 4.34 -2.89 8.69
N ILE A 145 5.28 -3.70 9.20
CA ILE A 145 6.01 -4.63 8.34
C ILE A 145 5.01 -5.62 7.69
N PRO A 146 5.10 -5.86 6.38
CA PRO A 146 4.19 -6.76 5.68
C PRO A 146 4.08 -8.13 6.35
N ASP A 147 2.84 -8.60 6.54
CA ASP A 147 2.59 -9.92 7.10
C ASP A 147 2.78 -10.98 6.00
N THR A 148 3.92 -11.67 6.07
CA THR A 148 4.29 -12.72 5.12
C THR A 148 4.67 -13.99 5.89
N PRO A 149 4.60 -15.17 5.26
CA PRO A 149 5.12 -16.40 5.86
C PRO A 149 6.59 -16.30 6.32
N CYS A 150 7.38 -15.43 5.68
CA CYS A 150 8.76 -15.15 6.07
C CYS A 150 8.82 -14.25 7.30
N THR A 151 8.02 -13.17 7.37
CA THR A 151 7.88 -12.31 8.56
C THR A 151 7.55 -13.14 9.81
N ASP A 152 6.61 -14.06 9.70
CA ASP A 152 6.28 -15.00 10.78
C ASP A 152 7.46 -15.90 11.15
N ALA A 153 8.18 -16.43 10.14
CA ALA A 153 9.29 -17.33 10.35
C ALA A 153 10.49 -16.65 11.04
N VAL A 154 10.82 -15.40 10.66
CA VAL A 154 11.91 -14.64 11.29
C VAL A 154 11.55 -14.24 12.72
N LYS A 155 10.30 -13.80 12.97
CA LYS A 155 9.79 -13.54 14.32
C LYS A 155 9.84 -14.81 15.17
N LEU A 156 9.45 -15.96 14.61
CA LEU A 156 9.51 -17.25 15.30
C LEU A 156 10.95 -17.66 15.64
N LEU A 157 11.89 -17.50 14.71
CA LEU A 157 13.31 -17.77 14.97
C LEU A 157 13.84 -16.88 16.09
N ALA A 158 13.61 -15.58 16.03
CA ALA A 158 14.06 -14.62 17.05
C ALA A 158 13.50 -14.95 18.44
N ARG A 159 12.18 -15.17 18.54
CA ARG A 159 11.54 -15.59 19.79
C ARG A 159 12.08 -16.91 20.31
N THR A 160 12.36 -17.86 19.43
CA THR A 160 12.96 -19.16 19.79
C THR A 160 14.36 -18.96 20.38
N LEU A 161 15.18 -18.11 19.76
CA LEU A 161 16.53 -17.80 20.21
C LEU A 161 16.50 -17.05 21.56
N LEU A 162 15.57 -16.11 21.77
CA LEU A 162 15.44 -15.40 23.05
C LEU A 162 14.92 -16.32 24.17
N THR A 163 13.87 -17.10 23.91
CA THR A 163 13.19 -17.91 24.94
C THR A 163 13.86 -19.27 25.20
N GLY A 164 14.56 -19.83 24.22
CA GLY A 164 15.07 -21.20 24.25
C GLY A 164 14.02 -22.29 24.00
N ASN A 165 12.78 -21.94 23.65
CA ASN A 165 11.73 -22.91 23.34
C ASN A 165 11.71 -23.25 21.83
N PHE A 166 12.34 -24.36 21.46
CA PHE A 166 12.47 -24.78 20.06
C PHE A 166 11.25 -25.52 19.50
N LYS A 167 10.22 -25.84 20.30
CA LYS A 167 9.09 -26.70 19.86
C LYS A 167 8.36 -26.16 18.62
N ASN A 168 8.02 -24.87 18.64
CA ASN A 168 7.30 -24.24 17.55
C ASN A 168 8.19 -24.05 16.31
N PHE A 169 9.44 -23.64 16.51
CA PHE A 169 10.42 -23.53 15.44
C PHE A 169 10.65 -24.86 14.74
N GLU A 170 10.87 -25.93 15.51
CA GLU A 170 11.01 -27.30 15.01
C GLU A 170 9.79 -27.72 14.17
N SER A 171 8.57 -27.42 14.60
CA SER A 171 7.37 -27.73 13.82
C SER A 171 7.30 -26.99 12.48
N ARG A 172 7.97 -25.85 12.37
CA ARG A 172 8.01 -24.97 11.19
C ARG A 172 9.10 -25.35 10.19
N LEU A 173 10.11 -26.11 10.59
CA LEU A 173 11.16 -26.60 9.70
C LEU A 173 10.65 -27.70 8.76
N ASP A 174 11.10 -27.65 7.51
CA ASP A 174 11.01 -28.79 6.59
C ASP A 174 11.92 -29.94 7.06
N THR A 175 11.67 -31.14 6.53
CA THR A 175 12.49 -32.33 6.79
C THR A 175 13.90 -32.15 6.22
N ASP A 176 13.99 -31.55 5.02
CA ASP A 176 15.21 -31.31 4.26
C ASP A 176 15.81 -29.90 4.51
N VAL A 177 15.46 -29.26 5.62
CA VAL A 177 15.91 -27.88 5.93
C VAL A 177 17.43 -27.76 5.97
N GLU A 178 17.95 -26.63 5.51
CA GLU A 178 19.37 -26.30 5.53
C GLU A 178 19.64 -24.99 6.27
N SER A 179 20.68 -24.96 7.11
CA SER A 179 21.27 -23.72 7.63
C SER A 179 22.61 -23.47 6.95
N ILE A 180 22.67 -22.41 6.14
CA ILE A 180 23.83 -22.04 5.34
C ILE A 180 24.60 -20.94 6.08
N ILE A 181 25.84 -21.24 6.46
CA ILE A 181 26.74 -20.27 7.08
C ILE A 181 27.65 -19.74 5.99
N TYR A 182 27.45 -18.48 5.61
CA TYR A 182 28.05 -17.93 4.40
C TYR A 182 29.57 -18.16 4.34
N GLY A 183 30.02 -18.79 3.24
CA GLY A 183 31.42 -19.08 2.93
C GLY A 183 32.08 -20.13 3.84
N LYS A 184 31.33 -20.79 4.72
CA LYS A 184 31.88 -21.73 5.72
C LYS A 184 31.34 -23.14 5.55
N GLU A 185 30.06 -23.35 5.83
CA GLU A 185 29.45 -24.68 5.85
C GLU A 185 27.94 -24.60 5.66
N THR A 186 27.34 -25.73 5.27
CA THR A 186 25.89 -25.93 5.21
C THR A 186 25.52 -27.11 6.09
N ILE A 187 24.59 -26.87 7.01
CA ILE A 187 24.08 -27.86 7.95
C ILE A 187 22.72 -28.31 7.45
N SER A 188 22.63 -29.56 7.01
CA SER A 188 21.41 -30.10 6.39
C SER A 188 20.69 -31.07 7.31
N GLY A 189 19.37 -31.04 7.25
CA GLY A 189 18.48 -31.91 8.02
C GLY A 189 18.01 -31.28 9.33
N LYS A 190 16.72 -31.49 9.60
CA LYS A 190 16.00 -30.88 10.72
C LYS A 190 16.68 -31.01 12.08
N SER A 191 17.12 -32.21 12.47
CA SER A 191 17.76 -32.44 13.78
C SER A 191 19.11 -31.72 13.89
N ALA A 192 19.94 -31.76 12.84
CA ALA A 192 21.24 -31.10 12.83
C ALA A 192 21.10 -29.57 12.90
N VAL A 193 20.15 -29.02 12.14
CA VAL A 193 19.82 -27.58 12.17
C VAL A 193 19.37 -27.14 13.56
N ILE A 194 18.53 -27.91 14.25
CA ILE A 194 18.07 -27.57 15.60
C ILE A 194 19.23 -27.57 16.59
N GLU A 195 20.08 -28.59 16.57
CA GLU A 195 21.23 -28.68 17.47
C GLU A 195 22.22 -27.53 17.23
N TYR A 196 22.46 -27.18 15.97
CA TYR A 196 23.26 -26.00 15.63
C TYR A 196 22.68 -24.72 16.24
N TRP A 197 21.38 -24.45 16.07
CA TRP A 197 20.76 -23.23 16.60
C TRP A 197 20.70 -23.21 18.13
N LYS A 198 20.57 -24.35 18.81
CA LYS A 198 20.72 -24.46 20.27
C LYS A 198 22.13 -24.06 20.71
N GLN A 199 23.15 -24.57 20.01
CA GLN A 199 24.54 -24.22 20.30
C GLN A 199 24.82 -22.74 20.01
N TRP A 200 24.37 -22.23 18.86
CA TRP A 200 24.49 -20.83 18.48
C TRP A 200 23.85 -19.91 19.51
N ARG A 201 22.64 -20.24 19.98
CA ARG A 201 21.92 -19.52 21.04
C ARG A 201 22.74 -19.46 22.33
N LYS A 202 23.32 -20.59 22.77
CA LYS A 202 24.13 -20.64 23.99
C LYS A 202 25.26 -19.60 23.94
N TYR A 203 25.99 -19.55 22.82
CA TYR A 203 27.14 -18.64 22.67
C TYR A 203 26.79 -17.18 22.42
N ASN A 204 25.75 -16.91 21.62
CA ASN A 204 25.45 -15.56 21.16
C ASN A 204 24.36 -14.89 22.00
N VAL A 205 23.39 -15.64 22.50
CA VAL A 205 22.24 -15.08 23.23
C VAL A 205 22.41 -15.24 24.74
N GLU A 206 22.67 -16.47 25.23
CA GLU A 206 22.75 -16.68 26.69
C GLU A 206 23.99 -16.04 27.33
N PHE A 207 25.15 -16.13 26.67
CA PHE A 207 26.41 -15.59 27.21
C PHE A 207 26.66 -14.12 26.88
N ARG A 208 26.10 -13.59 25.78
CA ARG A 208 26.40 -12.22 25.32
C ARG A 208 25.19 -11.29 25.38
N GLY A 209 23.98 -11.81 25.42
CA GLY A 209 22.79 -11.03 25.14
C GLY A 209 22.73 -10.66 23.65
N THR A 210 21.53 -10.59 23.08
CA THR A 210 21.36 -10.19 21.68
C THR A 210 20.03 -9.50 21.49
N ASN A 211 20.08 -8.34 20.84
CA ASN A 211 18.90 -7.68 20.30
C ASN A 211 18.72 -8.12 18.85
N PHE A 212 17.48 -8.45 18.49
CA PHE A 212 17.10 -8.88 17.16
C PHE A 212 16.15 -7.86 16.55
N ASP A 213 16.51 -7.34 15.38
CA ASP A 213 15.66 -6.43 14.62
C ASP A 213 15.06 -7.18 13.44
N VAL A 214 13.73 -7.23 13.33
CA VAL A 214 13.09 -7.69 12.09
C VAL A 214 13.01 -6.50 11.15
N ALA A 215 13.65 -6.63 10.00
CA ALA A 215 13.68 -5.61 8.98
C ALA A 215 13.22 -6.17 7.63
N TYR A 216 12.78 -5.31 6.73
CA TYR A 216 12.50 -5.70 5.36
C TYR A 216 13.74 -5.57 4.50
N CYS A 217 14.15 -6.67 3.88
CA CYS A 217 15.32 -6.73 3.02
C CYS A 217 14.89 -6.59 1.56
N ASN A 218 15.16 -5.43 0.95
CA ASN A 218 14.84 -5.23 -0.47
C ASN A 218 15.57 -6.19 -1.40
N TYR A 219 16.80 -6.57 -1.10
CA TYR A 219 17.53 -7.54 -1.91
C TYR A 219 16.76 -8.87 -2.09
N TYR A 220 16.03 -9.26 -1.04
CA TYR A 220 15.23 -10.47 -0.98
C TYR A 220 13.70 -10.20 -1.10
N ALA A 221 13.29 -8.93 -1.17
CA ALA A 221 11.90 -8.49 -1.13
C ALA A 221 11.08 -9.14 0.00
N ASP A 222 11.67 -9.41 1.17
CA ASP A 222 10.98 -10.02 2.32
C ASP A 222 11.64 -9.67 3.66
N ALA A 223 11.01 -10.06 4.76
CA ALA A 223 11.54 -9.87 6.10
C ALA A 223 12.80 -10.71 6.34
N CYS A 224 13.78 -10.11 7.01
CA CYS A 224 14.98 -10.72 7.54
C CYS A 224 15.12 -10.42 9.03
N LEU A 225 16.02 -11.15 9.70
CA LEU A 225 16.43 -10.83 11.06
C LEU A 225 17.82 -10.19 11.03
N LEU A 226 18.02 -9.12 11.79
CA LEU A 226 19.29 -8.40 11.89
C LEU A 226 19.80 -8.44 13.33
N ILE A 227 21.12 -8.51 13.44
CA ILE A 227 21.92 -8.20 14.63
C ILE A 227 23.11 -7.34 14.17
N PRO A 228 23.87 -6.65 15.04
CA PRO A 228 24.82 -5.59 14.65
C PRO A 228 25.79 -5.88 13.48
N HIS A 229 26.14 -7.16 13.23
CA HIS A 229 27.04 -7.54 12.13
C HIS A 229 26.54 -8.72 11.28
N GLN A 230 25.32 -9.23 11.51
CA GLN A 230 24.81 -10.40 10.78
C GLN A 230 23.35 -10.24 10.39
N ALA A 231 22.99 -10.82 9.25
CA ALA A 231 21.64 -10.94 8.77
C ALA A 231 21.25 -12.42 8.62
N PHE A 232 20.00 -12.73 8.94
CA PHE A 232 19.41 -14.05 8.85
C PHE A 232 18.29 -13.96 7.81
N MET A 233 18.46 -14.66 6.70
CA MET A 233 17.49 -14.68 5.60
C MET A 233 16.87 -16.07 5.50
N LEU A 234 15.54 -16.14 5.45
CA LEU A 234 14.82 -17.41 5.48
C LEU A 234 14.11 -17.65 4.15
N PHE A 235 14.33 -18.82 3.55
CA PHE A 235 13.53 -19.30 2.43
C PHE A 235 12.37 -20.12 2.97
N VAL A 236 11.15 -19.60 2.80
CA VAL A 236 9.91 -20.24 3.24
C VAL A 236 9.10 -20.66 2.02
N LYS A 237 8.70 -21.93 1.98
CA LYS A 237 7.84 -22.50 0.94
C LYS A 237 6.80 -23.40 1.59
N ASP A 238 5.56 -23.35 1.13
CA ASP A 238 4.46 -24.16 1.67
C ASP A 238 4.33 -24.04 3.19
N ASN A 239 4.53 -22.82 3.70
CA ASN A 239 4.49 -22.50 5.12
C ASN A 239 5.56 -23.22 5.98
N LYS A 240 6.64 -23.71 5.35
CA LYS A 240 7.78 -24.41 5.97
C LYS A 240 9.09 -23.69 5.66
N ILE A 241 9.97 -23.63 6.66
CA ILE A 241 11.32 -23.08 6.52
C ILE A 241 12.19 -24.16 5.86
N LYS A 242 12.65 -23.88 4.65
CA LYS A 242 13.53 -24.77 3.88
C LYS A 242 14.99 -24.37 3.95
N LYS A 243 15.30 -23.07 4.04
CA LYS A 243 16.69 -22.59 4.18
C LYS A 243 16.79 -21.43 5.15
N ILE A 244 17.90 -21.37 5.89
CA ILE A 244 18.26 -20.27 6.78
C ILE A 244 19.69 -19.86 6.42
N LEU A 245 19.88 -18.69 5.82
CA LEU A 245 21.20 -18.14 5.52
C LEU A 245 21.63 -17.21 6.63
N LEU A 246 22.80 -17.47 7.21
CA LEU A 246 23.51 -16.54 8.09
C LEU A 246 24.65 -15.88 7.32
N VAL A 247 24.56 -14.57 7.13
CA VAL A 247 25.53 -13.79 6.36
C VAL A 247 25.97 -12.56 7.14
N GLY A 248 27.22 -12.14 6.96
CA GLY A 248 27.70 -10.87 7.56
C GLY A 248 27.02 -9.67 6.90
N ILE A 249 26.60 -8.68 7.68
CA ILE A 249 26.12 -7.40 7.12
C ILE A 249 27.27 -6.71 6.38
N ASP A 250 28.51 -6.91 6.83
CA ASP A 250 29.68 -6.34 6.18
C ASP A 250 30.04 -7.01 4.85
N LEU A 251 29.46 -8.16 4.53
CA LEU A 251 29.50 -8.67 3.16
C LEU A 251 28.68 -7.79 2.22
N HIS A 252 27.69 -7.04 2.71
CA HIS A 252 27.03 -6.00 1.93
C HIS A 252 27.76 -4.64 2.02
N SER A 253 28.48 -4.34 3.12
CA SER A 253 29.29 -3.10 3.23
C SER A 253 30.58 -3.16 2.39
N ASN A 254 31.25 -4.31 2.31
CA ASN A 254 32.43 -4.56 1.47
C ASN A 254 32.10 -4.74 -0.03
N ILE A 255 30.80 -4.80 -0.39
CA ILE A 255 30.33 -4.61 -1.78
C ILE A 255 30.36 -3.09 -2.15
N GLY A 256 30.81 -2.21 -1.25
CA GLY A 256 31.18 -0.83 -1.57
C GLY A 256 30.00 0.11 -1.71
N TYR A 257 28.98 -0.05 -0.88
CA TYR A 257 27.74 0.70 -1.03
C TYR A 257 27.23 1.30 0.27
N GLU A 258 27.93 2.31 0.77
CA GLU A 258 27.48 3.04 1.95
C GLU A 258 26.24 3.94 1.70
N TYR A 259 25.75 4.10 0.46
CA TYR A 259 24.63 5.04 0.22
C TYR A 259 23.56 4.67 -0.83
N GLU A 260 23.65 3.58 -1.62
CA GLU A 260 22.69 3.35 -2.72
C GLU A 260 22.08 1.95 -2.95
N THR A 261 22.58 0.83 -2.37
CA THR A 261 22.28 -0.51 -2.96
C THR A 261 21.64 -1.59 -2.10
N THR A 262 21.03 -1.23 -0.98
CA THR A 262 20.02 -2.11 -0.36
C THR A 262 18.69 -2.01 -1.08
N THR A 263 18.68 -2.00 -2.40
CA THR A 263 17.61 -1.41 -3.22
C THR A 263 17.07 -2.38 -4.26
N PHE A 264 17.15 -3.70 -3.99
CA PHE A 264 16.77 -4.85 -4.84
C PHE A 264 17.92 -5.47 -5.65
N ARG A 265 17.76 -6.75 -6.04
CA ARG A 265 18.62 -7.43 -7.02
C ARG A 265 18.52 -6.74 -8.37
N TYR A 266 19.52 -6.89 -9.24
CA TYR A 266 19.42 -6.40 -10.61
C TYR A 266 18.58 -7.35 -11.48
N ASP A 267 17.77 -6.78 -12.36
CA ASP A 267 17.18 -7.54 -13.47
C ASP A 267 18.24 -7.70 -14.56
N ILE A 268 18.61 -8.94 -14.87
CA ILE A 268 19.70 -9.25 -15.79
C ILE A 268 19.46 -8.66 -17.19
N ASN A 269 18.21 -8.63 -17.64
CA ASN A 269 17.87 -8.10 -18.96
C ASN A 269 17.98 -6.58 -18.97
N SER A 270 17.53 -5.91 -17.90
CA SER A 270 17.62 -4.46 -17.74
C SER A 270 19.05 -3.96 -17.60
N ILE A 271 19.96 -4.74 -16.99
CA ILE A 271 21.37 -4.34 -16.84
C ILE A 271 22.27 -4.84 -17.95
N GLN A 272 21.78 -5.70 -18.85
CA GLN A 272 22.58 -6.25 -19.96
C GLN A 272 23.36 -5.21 -20.77
N PRO A 273 22.84 -4.01 -21.06
CA PRO A 273 23.61 -2.98 -21.79
C PRO A 273 24.70 -2.30 -20.96
N CYS A 274 24.60 -2.38 -19.63
CA CYS A 274 25.57 -1.87 -18.67
C CYS A 274 26.57 -2.94 -18.21
N LEU A 275 26.37 -4.19 -18.64
CA LEU A 275 27.25 -5.31 -18.34
C LEU A 275 28.27 -5.48 -19.46
N SER A 276 29.52 -5.71 -19.07
CA SER A 276 30.51 -6.31 -19.98
C SER A 276 30.05 -7.68 -20.45
N GLU A 277 30.72 -8.24 -21.45
CA GLU A 277 30.54 -9.64 -21.79
C GLU A 277 30.65 -10.51 -20.53
N MET A 278 29.64 -11.37 -20.31
CA MET A 278 29.60 -12.27 -19.16
C MET A 278 30.49 -13.48 -19.48
N ILE A 279 31.70 -13.46 -18.93
CA ILE A 279 32.70 -14.49 -19.24
C ILE A 279 32.57 -15.61 -18.21
N LYS A 280 32.42 -16.85 -18.68
CA LYS A 280 32.45 -18.01 -17.77
C LYS A 280 33.79 -18.04 -17.02
N PRO A 281 33.77 -18.18 -15.69
CA PRO A 281 35.00 -18.17 -14.92
C PRO A 281 35.85 -19.41 -15.25
N THR A 282 37.15 -19.20 -15.39
CA THR A 282 38.14 -20.28 -15.53
C THR A 282 38.51 -20.82 -14.15
N ASP A 283 39.25 -21.92 -14.07
CA ASP A 283 39.71 -22.46 -12.77
C ASP A 283 40.55 -21.47 -11.94
N ILE A 284 41.14 -20.46 -12.60
CA ILE A 284 41.95 -19.40 -11.97
C ILE A 284 41.08 -18.17 -11.64
N SER A 285 39.95 -18.00 -12.34
CA SER A 285 39.08 -16.82 -12.25
C SER A 285 37.67 -17.16 -11.78
N LYS A 286 37.50 -18.22 -11.00
CA LYS A 286 36.26 -18.58 -10.30
C LYS A 286 36.37 -18.22 -8.81
N PRO A 287 35.27 -17.89 -8.13
CA PRO A 287 35.27 -17.76 -6.67
C PRO A 287 35.89 -19.02 -6.04
N VAL A 288 36.73 -18.83 -5.01
CA VAL A 288 37.45 -19.91 -4.32
C VAL A 288 36.48 -20.96 -3.77
N VAL A 289 35.29 -20.55 -3.34
CA VAL A 289 34.23 -21.42 -2.83
C VAL A 289 32.91 -21.05 -3.49
N LEU A 290 32.29 -22.01 -4.19
CA LEU A 290 30.97 -21.87 -4.82
C LEU A 290 29.84 -22.39 -3.91
N GLU A 291 30.18 -23.26 -2.98
CA GLU A 291 29.28 -23.82 -1.96
C GLU A 291 29.07 -22.82 -0.81
N ASN A 292 28.03 -23.05 0.00
CA ASN A 292 27.76 -22.26 1.21
C ASN A 292 27.57 -20.75 0.96
N ARG A 293 27.10 -20.35 -0.23
CA ARG A 293 26.83 -18.95 -0.60
C ARG A 293 25.32 -18.69 -0.66
N PHE A 294 24.91 -17.55 -1.23
CA PHE A 294 23.50 -17.20 -1.37
C PHE A 294 22.76 -18.27 -2.20
N PRO A 295 21.74 -18.96 -1.64
CA PRO A 295 20.81 -19.71 -2.46
C PRO A 295 19.89 -18.74 -3.21
N CYS A 296 19.32 -19.20 -4.32
CA CYS A 296 18.26 -18.47 -4.98
C CYS A 296 17.00 -18.51 -4.13
N PHE A 297 16.72 -17.46 -3.36
CA PHE A 297 15.51 -17.40 -2.54
C PHE A 297 14.21 -17.25 -3.34
N SER A 298 14.28 -17.11 -4.68
CA SER A 298 13.09 -17.15 -5.53
C SER A 298 12.58 -18.58 -5.76
N CYS A 299 13.48 -19.57 -5.80
CA CYS A 299 13.12 -20.96 -6.16
C CYS A 299 13.74 -22.04 -5.27
N GLY A 300 14.68 -21.67 -4.39
CA GLY A 300 15.40 -22.58 -3.49
C GLY A 300 16.64 -23.24 -4.09
N THR A 301 17.10 -22.85 -5.28
CA THR A 301 18.31 -23.43 -5.91
C THR A 301 19.56 -23.07 -5.09
N ASN A 302 20.38 -24.06 -4.73
CA ASN A 302 21.63 -23.84 -4.01
C ASN A 302 22.71 -23.15 -4.84
N SER A 303 23.70 -22.54 -4.19
CA SER A 303 24.74 -21.72 -4.82
C SER A 303 25.63 -22.50 -5.80
N GLU A 304 25.91 -23.77 -5.50
CA GLU A 304 26.70 -24.67 -6.36
C GLU A 304 25.99 -25.03 -7.68
N ASN A 305 24.66 -24.86 -7.72
CA ASN A 305 23.84 -25.11 -8.90
C ASN A 305 23.50 -23.83 -9.68
N LEU A 306 24.09 -22.68 -9.29
CA LEU A 306 23.96 -21.41 -10.01
C LEU A 306 24.99 -21.30 -11.13
N LYS A 307 24.66 -20.52 -12.16
CA LYS A 307 25.62 -20.17 -13.21
C LYS A 307 26.44 -18.97 -12.76
N TRP A 308 27.75 -19.13 -12.69
CA TRP A 308 28.69 -18.09 -12.29
C TRP A 308 29.36 -17.44 -13.51
N TYR A 309 29.56 -16.13 -13.45
CA TYR A 309 30.17 -15.30 -14.48
C TYR A 309 31.14 -14.28 -13.88
N ASN A 310 32.20 -13.97 -14.60
CA ASN A 310 32.95 -12.74 -14.44
C ASN A 310 32.24 -11.65 -15.24
N ALA A 311 31.88 -10.57 -14.56
CA ALA A 311 31.20 -9.45 -15.18
C ALA A 311 31.65 -8.13 -14.57
N GLN A 312 31.76 -7.13 -15.43
CA GLN A 312 31.88 -5.74 -15.04
C GLN A 312 30.54 -5.05 -15.26
N PHE A 313 30.06 -4.37 -14.24
CA PHE A 313 28.84 -3.56 -14.27
C PHE A 313 29.21 -2.08 -14.19
N ALA A 314 28.86 -1.28 -15.19
CA ALA A 314 29.18 0.14 -15.26
C ALA A 314 27.94 1.05 -15.11
N ARG A 315 28.07 2.11 -14.32
CA ARG A 315 27.07 3.18 -14.13
C ARG A 315 27.75 4.55 -14.09
N VAL A 316 27.40 5.41 -15.04
CA VAL A 316 27.79 6.84 -15.14
C VAL A 316 29.27 7.12 -14.81
N PHE A 317 29.63 7.28 -13.53
CA PHE A 317 30.98 7.59 -13.05
C PHE A 317 31.71 6.43 -12.35
N SER A 318 31.12 5.24 -12.28
CA SER A 318 31.66 4.09 -11.56
C SER A 318 31.44 2.78 -12.33
N ALA A 319 32.33 1.82 -12.16
CA ALA A 319 32.11 0.43 -12.53
C ALA A 319 32.61 -0.50 -11.45
N TYR A 320 32.01 -1.68 -11.39
CA TYR A 320 32.37 -2.74 -10.47
C TYR A 320 32.68 -3.99 -11.28
N SER A 321 33.85 -4.58 -11.06
CA SER A 321 34.22 -5.87 -11.65
C SER A 321 34.16 -6.93 -10.56
N GLY A 322 33.58 -8.09 -10.87
CA GLY A 322 33.56 -9.21 -9.94
C GLY A 322 32.75 -10.40 -10.44
N TYR A 323 32.36 -11.25 -9.50
CA TYR A 323 31.60 -12.47 -9.78
C TYR A 323 30.10 -12.23 -9.66
N MET A 324 29.37 -12.69 -10.66
CA MET A 324 27.91 -12.68 -10.66
C MET A 324 27.38 -14.10 -10.75
N SER A 325 26.41 -14.46 -9.91
CA SER A 325 25.66 -15.70 -10.03
C SER A 325 24.26 -15.44 -10.58
N VAL A 326 23.82 -16.31 -11.49
CA VAL A 326 22.50 -16.27 -12.13
C VAL A 326 21.84 -17.63 -11.95
N CYS A 327 20.61 -17.62 -11.45
CA CYS A 327 19.86 -18.85 -11.25
C CYS A 327 19.36 -19.40 -12.59
N PRO A 328 19.66 -20.67 -12.96
CA PRO A 328 19.21 -21.24 -14.23
C PRO A 328 17.69 -21.46 -14.30
N HIS A 329 17.01 -21.57 -13.17
CA HIS A 329 15.55 -21.81 -13.12
C HIS A 329 14.70 -20.54 -13.28
N CYS A 330 15.07 -19.45 -12.60
CA CYS A 330 14.30 -18.19 -12.65
C CYS A 330 15.00 -17.08 -13.46
N ASN A 331 16.21 -17.31 -13.95
CA ASN A 331 17.04 -16.35 -14.70
C ASN A 331 17.31 -15.03 -13.95
N LYS A 332 17.28 -15.05 -12.62
CA LYS A 332 17.57 -13.88 -11.78
C LYS A 332 19.01 -13.88 -11.32
N VAL A 333 19.59 -12.68 -11.20
CA VAL A 333 20.84 -12.48 -10.47
C VAL A 333 20.61 -12.89 -9.01
N VAL A 334 21.51 -13.67 -8.42
CA VAL A 334 21.38 -14.16 -7.02
C VAL A 334 22.43 -13.52 -6.12
N GLU A 335 23.65 -13.35 -6.60
CA GLU A 335 24.76 -12.71 -5.89
C GLU A 335 25.60 -11.91 -6.89
N PHE A 336 26.02 -10.71 -6.52
CA PHE A 336 27.09 -9.98 -7.20
C PHE A 336 28.17 -9.66 -6.15
N TYR A 337 29.35 -10.24 -6.33
CA TYR A 337 30.49 -10.12 -5.43
C TYR A 337 31.58 -9.31 -6.16
N PRO A 338 31.70 -7.99 -5.90
CA PRO A 338 32.69 -7.13 -6.52
C PRO A 338 34.07 -7.45 -5.94
N GLU A 339 35.05 -7.51 -6.82
CA GLU A 339 36.47 -7.60 -6.47
C GLU A 339 37.19 -6.26 -6.65
N ALA A 340 36.68 -5.41 -7.55
CA ALA A 340 37.26 -4.11 -7.83
C ALA A 340 36.18 -3.05 -8.08
N HIS A 341 36.45 -1.84 -7.58
CA HIS A 341 35.68 -0.63 -7.88
C HIS A 341 36.54 0.33 -8.72
N ILE A 342 35.97 0.76 -9.84
CA ILE A 342 36.60 1.59 -10.86
C ILE A 342 35.84 2.91 -10.89
N ARG A 343 36.52 4.05 -10.73
CA ARG A 343 35.92 5.38 -10.93
C ARG A 343 36.38 5.96 -12.27
N TYR A 344 35.42 6.40 -13.09
CA TYR A 344 35.72 7.08 -14.34
C TYR A 344 35.80 8.59 -14.12
N ASN A 345 36.84 9.24 -14.63
CA ASN A 345 36.92 10.70 -14.68
C ASN A 345 36.04 11.22 -15.85
N TYR A 346 35.46 12.42 -15.71
CA TYR A 346 34.57 13.09 -16.69
C TYR A 346 35.08 13.13 -18.16
N LEU A 347 36.38 12.93 -18.39
CA LEU A 347 37.00 12.93 -19.73
C LEU A 347 36.96 11.56 -20.44
N LEU A 348 36.58 10.48 -19.72
CA LEU A 348 36.52 9.10 -20.22
C LEU A 348 35.10 8.54 -20.23
N THR A 349 34.09 9.34 -19.89
CA THR A 349 32.69 8.96 -19.96
C THR A 349 32.33 8.60 -21.40
N PRO A 350 31.80 7.40 -21.69
CA PRO A 350 31.14 7.14 -22.97
C PRO A 350 30.06 8.21 -23.16
N ILE A 351 30.03 8.85 -24.33
CA ILE A 351 29.22 10.03 -24.63
C ILE A 351 27.70 9.78 -24.52
N ASP A 352 27.24 8.54 -24.31
CA ASP A 352 25.80 8.30 -24.23
C ASP A 352 25.41 7.06 -23.39
N PRO A 353 25.34 7.17 -22.05
CA PRO A 353 24.73 6.12 -21.22
C PRO A 353 23.19 6.17 -21.22
N PHE A 354 22.57 7.15 -21.89
CA PHE A 354 21.15 7.48 -21.72
C PHE A 354 20.27 7.21 -22.96
N ASN A 355 20.85 6.98 -24.15
CA ASN A 355 20.13 6.47 -25.32
C ASN A 355 20.25 4.95 -25.49
N LEU A 356 20.17 4.21 -24.38
CA LEU A 356 19.85 2.79 -24.49
C LEU A 356 18.40 2.69 -24.97
N PRO A 357 18.11 1.94 -26.05
CA PRO A 357 16.73 1.69 -26.44
C PRO A 357 16.02 1.14 -25.21
N ASN A 358 14.88 1.74 -24.84
CA ASN A 358 14.01 1.20 -23.80
C ASN A 358 13.98 -0.32 -23.98
N PRO A 359 14.29 -1.14 -22.95
CA PRO A 359 14.08 -2.58 -23.06
C PRO A 359 12.68 -2.73 -23.60
N ILE A 360 12.55 -3.41 -24.75
CA ILE A 360 11.34 -3.40 -25.61
C ILE A 360 10.19 -3.31 -24.66
N SER A 361 9.57 -2.12 -24.60
CA SER A 361 8.47 -1.94 -23.69
C SER A 361 7.56 -3.11 -23.99
N HIS A 362 7.05 -3.77 -22.96
CA HIS A 362 5.74 -4.34 -23.13
C HIS A 362 4.76 -3.15 -23.32
N TYR A 363 4.91 -2.35 -24.39
CA TYR A 363 3.80 -1.88 -25.21
C TYR A 363 3.11 -3.15 -25.74
N SER A 364 2.56 -3.96 -24.83
CA SER A 364 1.22 -4.38 -25.10
C SER A 364 0.43 -3.09 -25.07
N GLN A 365 0.15 -2.56 -26.25
CA GLN A 365 -1.15 -1.96 -26.50
C GLN A 365 -2.20 -2.95 -25.97
N LYS A 366 -2.51 -2.86 -24.69
CA LYS A 366 -3.81 -3.24 -24.18
C LYS A 366 -4.40 -1.91 -23.77
N VAL A 367 -5.16 -1.33 -24.70
CA VAL A 367 -6.27 -0.45 -24.35
C VAL A 367 -6.87 -1.05 -23.08
N SER A 368 -6.81 -0.32 -21.96
CA SER A 368 -7.28 -0.84 -20.68
C SER A 368 -8.70 -1.34 -20.90
N TYR A 369 -8.88 -2.65 -20.77
CA TYR A 369 -10.19 -3.24 -20.94
C TYR A 369 -11.01 -2.84 -19.70
N GLU A 370 -11.91 -1.88 -19.88
CA GLU A 370 -12.88 -1.48 -18.87
C GLU A 370 -14.24 -2.07 -19.28
N PRO A 371 -14.73 -3.11 -18.57
CA PRO A 371 -16.02 -3.71 -18.87
C PRO A 371 -17.15 -2.72 -18.56
N GLU A 372 -18.01 -2.46 -19.54
CA GLU A 372 -19.28 -1.73 -19.39
C GLU A 372 -20.47 -2.69 -19.49
N LEU A 373 -21.61 -2.29 -18.91
CA LEU A 373 -22.88 -2.98 -19.13
C LEU A 373 -23.34 -2.76 -20.57
N PHE A 374 -23.82 -3.81 -21.23
CA PHE A 374 -24.51 -3.71 -22.51
C PHE A 374 -25.85 -3.00 -22.36
N GLY A 375 -26.26 -2.34 -23.45
CA GLY A 375 -27.58 -1.71 -23.57
C GLY A 375 -27.67 -0.28 -23.05
N LEU A 376 -26.68 0.24 -22.30
CA LEU A 376 -26.78 1.58 -21.70
C LEU A 376 -26.80 2.75 -22.69
N LYS A 377 -26.46 2.52 -23.96
CA LYS A 377 -26.34 3.58 -24.99
C LYS A 377 -27.18 3.32 -26.24
N ASN A 378 -27.64 2.08 -26.46
CA ASN A 378 -28.36 1.67 -27.66
C ASN A 378 -29.40 0.60 -27.33
N PHE A 379 -30.53 0.63 -28.03
CA PHE A 379 -31.53 -0.44 -28.04
C PHE A 379 -31.21 -1.45 -29.14
N GLU A 380 -31.59 -2.71 -28.92
CA GLU A 380 -31.33 -3.84 -29.83
C GLU A 380 -32.63 -4.29 -30.53
N GLY A 381 -32.53 -4.81 -31.74
CA GLY A 381 -33.69 -5.33 -32.47
C GLY A 381 -33.31 -6.18 -33.67
N GLY A 382 -34.25 -7.03 -34.10
CA GLY A 382 -34.15 -7.79 -35.35
C GLY A 382 -34.82 -7.14 -36.55
N GLU A 383 -34.88 -7.88 -37.65
CA GLU A 383 -35.64 -7.56 -38.87
C GLU A 383 -36.91 -8.45 -38.95
N PRO A 384 -37.89 -8.34 -38.02
CA PRO A 384 -38.91 -9.37 -37.81
C PRO A 384 -39.93 -9.48 -38.95
N LEU A 385 -40.05 -8.45 -39.79
CA LEU A 385 -41.03 -8.41 -40.89
C LEU A 385 -40.40 -8.63 -42.27
N LYS A 386 -39.08 -8.79 -42.36
CA LYS A 386 -38.40 -8.95 -43.65
C LYS A 386 -38.87 -10.20 -44.39
N GLY A 387 -39.39 -10.00 -45.59
CA GLY A 387 -39.92 -11.10 -46.42
C GLY A 387 -41.22 -11.72 -45.88
N THR A 388 -41.94 -11.03 -45.01
CA THR A 388 -43.23 -11.50 -44.47
C THR A 388 -44.43 -10.95 -45.25
N LYS A 389 -45.58 -11.62 -45.13
CA LYS A 389 -46.86 -11.21 -45.75
C LYS A 389 -47.38 -9.85 -45.26
N TYR A 390 -46.93 -9.36 -44.10
CA TYR A 390 -47.50 -8.15 -43.47
C TYR A 390 -47.14 -6.87 -44.19
N VAL A 391 -46.10 -6.89 -45.03
CA VAL A 391 -45.53 -5.70 -45.69
C VAL A 391 -45.69 -5.70 -47.21
N GLU A 392 -46.27 -6.76 -47.79
CA GLU A 392 -46.36 -6.96 -49.25
C GLU A 392 -47.19 -5.89 -49.98
N GLY A 393 -48.14 -5.24 -49.27
CA GLY A 393 -48.99 -4.18 -49.82
C GLY A 393 -48.55 -2.75 -49.47
N LEU A 394 -47.41 -2.58 -48.80
CA LEU A 394 -46.91 -1.27 -48.43
C LEU A 394 -46.13 -0.62 -49.59
N PRO A 395 -46.24 0.71 -49.79
CA PRO A 395 -45.32 1.48 -50.62
C PRO A 395 -43.85 1.24 -50.22
N ASP A 396 -42.92 1.30 -51.18
CA ASP A 396 -41.51 0.91 -50.99
C ASP A 396 -40.84 1.55 -49.78
N ASN A 397 -41.11 2.82 -49.49
CA ASN A 397 -40.58 3.52 -48.32
C ASN A 397 -41.14 2.93 -47.00
N LEU A 398 -42.45 2.70 -46.91
CA LEU A 398 -43.09 2.11 -45.72
C LEU A 398 -42.68 0.66 -45.52
N LYS A 399 -42.61 -0.10 -46.61
CA LYS A 399 -42.10 -1.48 -46.62
C LYS A 399 -40.67 -1.53 -46.11
N LYS A 400 -39.79 -0.68 -46.63
CA LYS A 400 -38.39 -0.63 -46.19
C LYS A 400 -38.24 -0.26 -44.71
N ALA A 401 -39.06 0.66 -44.20
CA ALA A 401 -39.11 0.97 -42.77
C ALA A 401 -39.50 -0.24 -41.91
N ALA A 402 -40.55 -0.95 -42.34
CA ALA A 402 -41.10 -2.08 -41.62
C ALA A 402 -40.16 -3.30 -41.67
N GLU A 403 -39.55 -3.61 -42.82
CA GLU A 403 -38.68 -4.77 -42.98
C GLU A 403 -37.34 -4.62 -42.27
N ASN A 404 -36.78 -3.41 -42.27
CA ASN A 404 -35.45 -3.16 -41.70
C ASN A 404 -35.50 -2.61 -40.27
N SER A 405 -36.68 -2.50 -39.65
CA SER A 405 -36.86 -1.86 -38.35
C SER A 405 -36.21 -0.46 -38.29
N ASP A 406 -36.34 0.32 -39.36
CA ASP A 406 -35.61 1.58 -39.54
C ASP A 406 -36.27 2.72 -38.74
N TRP A 407 -35.74 2.94 -37.54
CA TRP A 407 -36.21 3.98 -36.63
C TRP A 407 -36.14 5.38 -37.20
N PHE A 408 -35.09 5.67 -37.98
CA PHE A 408 -34.92 6.99 -38.58
C PHE A 408 -36.01 7.23 -39.61
N LEU A 409 -36.26 6.26 -40.49
CA LEU A 409 -37.32 6.39 -41.50
C LEU A 409 -38.69 6.54 -40.83
N LEU A 410 -39.01 5.70 -39.84
CA LEU A 410 -40.26 5.77 -39.08
C LEU A 410 -40.45 7.13 -38.39
N SER A 411 -39.37 7.71 -37.86
CA SER A 411 -39.44 9.01 -37.18
C SER A 411 -39.78 10.18 -38.10
N THR A 412 -39.54 10.03 -39.40
CA THR A 412 -39.77 11.07 -40.41
C THR A 412 -41.12 10.95 -41.13
N MET A 413 -41.91 9.92 -40.81
CA MET A 413 -43.20 9.66 -41.47
C MET A 413 -44.33 10.53 -40.93
N SER A 414 -45.38 10.69 -41.75
CA SER A 414 -46.66 11.23 -41.27
C SER A 414 -47.29 10.27 -40.25
N SER A 415 -48.13 10.79 -39.35
CA SER A 415 -48.84 9.94 -38.38
C SER A 415 -49.70 8.86 -39.05
N GLU A 416 -50.27 9.14 -40.21
CA GLU A 416 -51.08 8.16 -40.95
C GLU A 416 -50.21 7.03 -41.51
N ASP A 417 -49.07 7.37 -42.11
CA ASP A 417 -48.14 6.38 -42.68
C ASP A 417 -47.45 5.54 -41.60
N PHE A 418 -47.09 6.19 -40.49
CA PHE A 418 -46.58 5.50 -39.32
C PHE A 418 -47.61 4.50 -38.78
N ASN A 419 -48.89 4.89 -38.68
CA ASN A 419 -49.95 3.99 -38.23
C ASN A 419 -50.13 2.78 -39.16
N LYS A 420 -49.99 2.95 -40.49
CA LYS A 420 -50.00 1.84 -41.44
C LYS A 420 -48.87 0.84 -41.16
N VAL A 421 -47.65 1.32 -40.92
CA VAL A 421 -46.52 0.45 -40.56
C VAL A 421 -46.71 -0.20 -39.19
N ARG A 422 -47.22 0.56 -38.21
CA ARG A 422 -47.52 0.06 -36.87
C ARG A 422 -48.55 -1.07 -36.88
N GLU A 423 -49.58 -1.00 -37.73
CA GLU A 423 -50.54 -2.09 -37.91
C GLU A 423 -49.88 -3.38 -38.41
N CYS A 424 -48.84 -3.29 -39.26
CA CYS A 424 -48.10 -4.47 -39.71
C CYS A 424 -47.41 -5.16 -38.54
N TYR A 425 -46.77 -4.40 -37.64
CA TYR A 425 -46.18 -4.95 -36.42
C TYR A 425 -47.23 -5.53 -35.48
N LEU A 426 -48.38 -4.85 -35.29
CA LEU A 426 -49.46 -5.36 -34.44
C LEU A 426 -50.02 -6.69 -34.96
N LYS A 427 -50.29 -6.81 -36.27
CA LYS A 427 -50.72 -8.07 -36.90
C LYS A 427 -49.69 -9.18 -36.76
N ALA A 428 -48.40 -8.85 -36.90
CA ALA A 428 -47.32 -9.81 -36.71
C ALA A 428 -47.26 -10.32 -35.27
N ILE A 429 -47.52 -9.47 -34.27
CA ILE A 429 -47.61 -9.87 -32.86
C ILE A 429 -48.77 -10.83 -32.64
N ASP A 430 -49.93 -10.58 -33.25
CA ASP A 430 -51.10 -11.45 -33.15
C ASP A 430 -50.85 -12.84 -33.77
N ASP A 431 -50.00 -12.89 -34.81
CA ASP A 431 -49.53 -14.12 -35.45
C ASP A 431 -48.29 -14.76 -34.75
N GLY A 432 -47.90 -14.26 -33.57
CA GLY A 432 -46.86 -14.85 -32.72
C GLY A 432 -45.41 -14.39 -32.99
N ILE A 433 -45.22 -13.35 -33.81
CA ILE A 433 -43.90 -12.75 -34.07
C ILE A 433 -43.62 -11.70 -33.00
N TYR A 434 -43.23 -12.14 -31.81
CA TYR A 434 -43.07 -11.26 -30.65
C TYR A 434 -41.88 -10.29 -30.73
N GLU A 435 -40.94 -10.51 -31.66
CA GLU A 435 -39.91 -9.51 -31.97
C GLU A 435 -40.52 -8.22 -32.54
N ALA A 436 -41.68 -8.27 -33.18
CA ALA A 436 -42.43 -7.07 -33.55
C ALA A 436 -42.90 -6.24 -32.33
N ALA A 437 -43.19 -6.90 -31.19
CA ALA A 437 -43.48 -6.20 -29.94
C ALA A 437 -42.23 -5.54 -29.34
N ASN A 438 -41.05 -6.15 -29.48
CA ASN A 438 -39.78 -5.53 -29.07
C ASN A 438 -39.57 -4.19 -29.80
N ILE A 439 -39.74 -4.22 -31.13
CA ILE A 439 -39.68 -3.04 -31.99
C ILE A 439 -40.70 -1.99 -31.51
N LEU A 440 -42.00 -2.31 -31.41
CA LEU A 440 -42.98 -1.34 -30.92
C LEU A 440 -42.68 -0.76 -29.52
N GLY A 441 -42.04 -1.54 -28.65
CA GLY A 441 -41.60 -1.08 -27.34
C GLY A 441 -40.50 -0.02 -27.41
N VAL A 442 -39.45 -0.28 -28.20
CA VAL A 442 -38.35 0.66 -28.45
C VAL A 442 -38.85 1.95 -29.11
N PHE A 443 -39.86 1.82 -29.99
CA PHE A 443 -40.50 2.97 -30.63
C PHE A 443 -41.24 3.85 -29.64
N ALA A 444 -42.09 3.26 -28.80
CA ALA A 444 -42.89 3.99 -27.83
C ALA A 444 -41.98 4.77 -26.86
N GLU A 445 -40.86 4.16 -26.44
CA GLU A 445 -39.84 4.81 -25.60
C GLU A 445 -39.16 5.99 -26.30
N ASN A 446 -38.58 5.79 -27.49
CA ASN A 446 -37.71 6.80 -28.11
C ASN A 446 -38.45 7.86 -28.93
N TYR A 447 -39.60 7.53 -29.51
CA TYR A 447 -40.31 8.42 -30.44
C TYR A 447 -41.59 8.99 -29.83
N GLU A 448 -42.44 8.14 -29.26
CA GLU A 448 -43.71 8.61 -28.68
C GLU A 448 -43.50 9.28 -27.32
N GLY A 449 -42.35 9.04 -26.66
CA GLY A 449 -42.07 9.51 -25.30
C GLY A 449 -42.99 8.85 -24.26
N ASP A 450 -43.56 7.69 -24.58
CA ASP A 450 -44.50 6.94 -23.75
C ASP A 450 -43.82 5.69 -23.20
N SER A 451 -43.04 5.88 -22.13
CA SER A 451 -42.25 4.81 -21.54
C SER A 451 -43.10 3.69 -20.94
N GLU A 452 -44.27 4.00 -20.38
CA GLU A 452 -45.17 2.98 -19.84
C GLU A 452 -45.67 2.05 -20.95
N LYS A 453 -46.07 2.62 -22.10
CA LYS A 453 -46.43 1.84 -23.28
C LYS A 453 -45.25 1.05 -23.85
N GLY A 454 -44.06 1.65 -23.86
CA GLY A 454 -42.81 0.96 -24.23
C GLY A 454 -42.57 -0.28 -23.39
N LYS A 455 -42.64 -0.16 -22.06
CA LYS A 455 -42.48 -1.26 -21.11
C LYS A 455 -43.54 -2.34 -21.29
N ILE A 456 -44.80 -1.99 -21.55
CA ILE A 456 -45.88 -2.97 -21.83
C ILE A 456 -45.54 -3.81 -23.07
N PHE A 457 -45.11 -3.18 -24.16
CA PHE A 457 -44.73 -3.90 -25.38
C PHE A 457 -43.50 -4.78 -25.18
N LEU A 458 -42.48 -4.29 -24.49
CA LEU A 458 -41.29 -5.08 -24.16
C LEU A 458 -41.63 -6.27 -23.26
N GLN A 459 -42.51 -6.08 -22.28
CA GLN A 459 -42.99 -7.17 -21.42
C GLN A 459 -43.72 -8.24 -22.24
N LYS A 460 -44.62 -7.83 -23.15
CA LYS A 460 -45.29 -8.75 -24.10
C LYS A 460 -44.28 -9.49 -24.98
N ALA A 461 -43.22 -8.81 -25.42
CA ALA A 461 -42.16 -9.41 -26.20
C ALA A 461 -41.36 -10.45 -25.40
N ILE A 462 -41.06 -10.18 -24.13
CA ILE A 462 -40.37 -11.12 -23.21
C ILE A 462 -41.23 -12.37 -22.98
N GLU A 463 -42.53 -12.21 -22.70
CA GLU A 463 -43.48 -13.32 -22.51
C GLU A 463 -43.60 -14.21 -23.75
N GLY A 464 -43.44 -13.62 -24.93
CA GLY A 464 -43.43 -14.30 -26.22
C GLY A 464 -42.06 -14.83 -26.68
N GLY A 465 -41.00 -14.69 -25.86
CA GLY A 465 -39.68 -15.23 -26.18
C GLY A 465 -38.82 -14.40 -27.14
N SER A 466 -39.07 -13.09 -27.27
CA SER A 466 -38.17 -12.19 -28.02
C SER A 466 -36.77 -12.16 -27.40
N HIS A 467 -35.76 -12.29 -28.28
CA HIS A 467 -34.35 -12.40 -27.89
C HIS A 467 -33.79 -11.11 -27.27
N TYR A 468 -34.17 -9.95 -27.80
CA TYR A 468 -33.59 -8.65 -27.41
C TYR A 468 -34.42 -7.87 -26.38
N ALA A 469 -35.72 -8.16 -26.25
CA ALA A 469 -36.65 -7.37 -25.44
C ALA A 469 -36.22 -7.22 -23.97
N ARG A 470 -35.62 -8.26 -23.41
CA ARG A 470 -35.16 -8.26 -22.02
C ARG A 470 -34.01 -7.29 -21.78
N LEU A 471 -33.06 -7.19 -22.71
CA LEU A 471 -31.97 -6.22 -22.62
C LEU A 471 -32.50 -4.78 -22.75
N ASN A 472 -33.44 -4.57 -23.66
CA ASN A 472 -34.06 -3.25 -23.86
C ASN A 472 -34.85 -2.80 -22.63
N LEU A 473 -35.62 -3.69 -22.01
CA LEU A 473 -36.32 -3.38 -20.77
C LEU A 473 -35.34 -3.14 -19.61
N PHE A 474 -34.26 -3.91 -19.54
CA PHE A 474 -33.16 -3.66 -18.61
C PHE A 474 -32.60 -2.25 -18.78
N THR A 475 -32.32 -1.81 -20.01
CA THR A 475 -31.81 -0.46 -20.32
C THR A 475 -32.73 0.64 -19.82
N ILE A 476 -34.04 0.52 -20.07
CA ILE A 476 -35.03 1.53 -19.62
C ILE A 476 -35.04 1.61 -18.10
N LEU A 477 -35.20 0.47 -17.42
CA LEU A 477 -35.25 0.43 -15.96
C LEU A 477 -33.95 0.93 -15.33
N TRP A 478 -32.80 0.60 -15.93
CA TRP A 478 -31.50 1.08 -15.45
C TRP A 478 -31.38 2.60 -15.60
N THR A 479 -31.83 3.16 -16.72
CA THR A 479 -31.84 4.61 -16.99
C THR A 479 -32.80 5.36 -16.06
N GLU A 480 -33.95 4.76 -15.74
CA GLU A 480 -34.90 5.25 -14.74
C GLU A 480 -34.39 5.10 -13.29
N LYS A 481 -33.19 4.55 -13.08
CA LYS A 481 -32.59 4.25 -11.76
C LYS A 481 -33.38 3.22 -10.95
N LYS A 482 -34.18 2.38 -11.59
CA LYS A 482 -34.90 1.22 -11.02
C LYS A 482 -34.03 -0.03 -11.04
N TYR A 483 -32.89 0.04 -10.36
CA TYR A 483 -31.83 -0.97 -10.48
C TYR A 483 -32.28 -2.37 -10.05
N GLU A 484 -33.05 -2.49 -8.96
CA GLU A 484 -33.56 -3.77 -8.47
C GLU A 484 -34.46 -4.46 -9.50
N GLU A 485 -35.38 -3.71 -10.12
CA GLU A 485 -36.25 -4.21 -11.18
C GLU A 485 -35.45 -4.63 -12.42
N ALA A 486 -34.45 -3.82 -12.81
CA ALA A 486 -33.56 -4.16 -13.91
C ALA A 486 -32.78 -5.47 -13.63
N ALA A 487 -32.19 -5.62 -12.45
CA ALA A 487 -31.45 -6.83 -12.08
C ALA A 487 -32.33 -8.08 -12.02
N ASN A 488 -33.61 -7.94 -11.65
CA ASN A 488 -34.56 -9.06 -11.64
C ASN A 488 -34.75 -9.69 -13.02
N LEU A 489 -34.65 -8.90 -14.11
CA LEU A 489 -34.70 -9.42 -15.47
C LEU A 489 -33.51 -10.35 -15.82
N LEU A 490 -32.42 -10.26 -15.07
CA LEU A 490 -31.22 -11.07 -15.30
C LEU A 490 -31.24 -12.38 -14.49
N ASN A 491 -32.05 -12.49 -13.44
CA ASN A 491 -32.00 -13.60 -12.48
C ASN A 491 -32.27 -14.98 -13.08
N ASP A 492 -33.13 -15.05 -14.09
CA ASP A 492 -33.52 -16.26 -14.81
C ASP A 492 -33.02 -16.28 -16.27
N ALA A 493 -32.18 -15.31 -16.67
CA ALA A 493 -31.70 -15.18 -18.06
C ALA A 493 -31.01 -16.46 -18.56
N ASP A 494 -30.28 -17.16 -17.69
CA ASP A 494 -29.58 -18.42 -17.97
C ASP A 494 -30.50 -19.65 -18.08
N LYS A 495 -31.78 -19.52 -17.70
CA LYS A 495 -32.77 -20.60 -17.76
C LYS A 495 -33.61 -20.55 -19.03
N MET A 496 -33.47 -19.50 -19.84
CA MET A 496 -34.23 -19.36 -21.08
C MET A 496 -33.72 -20.34 -22.14
N PRO A 497 -34.58 -20.83 -23.04
CA PRO A 497 -34.15 -21.69 -24.16
C PRO A 497 -33.13 -21.02 -25.08
N SER A 498 -33.28 -19.72 -25.32
CA SER A 498 -32.42 -18.87 -26.15
C SER A 498 -32.02 -17.62 -25.36
N PRO A 499 -31.05 -17.72 -24.43
CA PRO A 499 -30.67 -16.60 -23.58
C PRO A 499 -29.96 -15.50 -24.37
N SER A 500 -30.24 -14.23 -24.03
CA SER A 500 -29.45 -13.10 -24.53
C SER A 500 -28.04 -13.14 -23.93
N LEU A 501 -27.01 -13.23 -24.78
CA LEU A 501 -25.61 -13.27 -24.29
C LEU A 501 -25.24 -11.95 -23.60
N LYS A 502 -25.79 -10.82 -24.06
CA LYS A 502 -25.63 -9.50 -23.43
C LYS A 502 -26.26 -9.43 -22.03
N CYS A 503 -27.42 -10.06 -21.81
CA CYS A 503 -28.00 -10.18 -20.47
C CYS A 503 -27.14 -11.08 -19.55
N LEU A 504 -26.67 -12.22 -20.06
CA LEU A 504 -25.75 -13.09 -19.32
C LEU A 504 -24.45 -12.36 -18.96
N TRP A 505 -23.92 -11.58 -19.89
CA TRP A 505 -22.76 -10.73 -19.67
C TRP A 505 -22.99 -9.71 -18.55
N ASN A 506 -24.09 -8.94 -18.62
CA ASN A 506 -24.44 -7.98 -17.58
C ASN A 506 -24.58 -8.65 -16.21
N LYS A 507 -25.22 -9.83 -16.15
CA LYS A 507 -25.32 -10.63 -14.92
C LYS A 507 -23.96 -11.04 -14.37
N ALA A 508 -23.09 -11.59 -15.23
CA ALA A 508 -21.75 -12.01 -14.84
C ALA A 508 -20.92 -10.84 -14.31
N TYR A 509 -20.98 -9.69 -15.00
CA TYR A 509 -20.26 -8.49 -14.60
C TYR A 509 -20.76 -7.95 -13.25
N LEU A 510 -22.08 -7.87 -13.05
CA LEU A 510 -22.66 -7.42 -11.78
C LEU A 510 -22.36 -8.39 -10.62
N LEU A 511 -22.42 -9.70 -10.84
CA LEU A 511 -22.04 -10.70 -9.84
C LEU A 511 -20.56 -10.61 -9.47
N PHE A 512 -19.68 -10.36 -10.45
CA PHE A 512 -18.26 -10.20 -10.20
C PHE A 512 -17.98 -8.93 -9.38
N MET A 513 -18.56 -7.80 -9.77
CA MET A 513 -18.30 -6.52 -9.13
C MET A 513 -18.94 -6.41 -7.73
N GLY A 514 -20.11 -7.01 -7.53
CA GLY A 514 -20.85 -6.89 -6.27
C GLY A 514 -21.09 -5.43 -5.89
N ASN A 515 -20.95 -5.12 -4.60
CA ASN A 515 -20.95 -3.76 -4.04
C ASN A 515 -19.92 -2.78 -4.65
N ASN A 516 -18.98 -3.23 -5.49
CA ASN A 516 -17.99 -2.36 -6.12
C ASN A 516 -18.46 -1.72 -7.42
N PHE A 517 -19.64 -2.08 -7.91
CA PHE A 517 -20.32 -1.36 -8.97
C PHE A 517 -21.44 -0.49 -8.39
N ALA A 518 -21.47 0.78 -8.79
CA ALA A 518 -22.42 1.74 -8.26
C ALA A 518 -23.86 1.26 -8.49
N HIS A 519 -24.68 1.38 -7.45
CA HIS A 519 -26.10 0.97 -7.45
C HIS A 519 -26.37 -0.50 -7.78
N ASN A 520 -25.36 -1.38 -7.78
CA ASN A 520 -25.53 -2.79 -8.09
C ASN A 520 -26.45 -3.51 -7.09
N PRO A 521 -27.55 -4.14 -7.54
CA PRO A 521 -28.42 -4.94 -6.68
C PRO A 521 -27.76 -6.21 -6.14
N TYR A 522 -26.86 -6.82 -6.90
CA TYR A 522 -26.07 -7.97 -6.47
C TYR A 522 -25.00 -7.48 -5.49
N LYS A 523 -25.29 -7.47 -4.18
CA LYS A 523 -24.37 -6.89 -3.17
C LYS A 523 -23.15 -7.77 -2.92
N GLU A 524 -23.34 -9.07 -2.86
CA GLU A 524 -22.28 -10.04 -2.62
C GLU A 524 -21.54 -10.36 -3.92
N LYS A 525 -20.21 -10.27 -3.87
CA LYS A 525 -19.35 -10.67 -4.98
C LYS A 525 -19.39 -12.19 -5.12
N ASN A 526 -19.62 -12.69 -6.32
CA ASN A 526 -19.60 -14.11 -6.61
C ASN A 526 -18.74 -14.39 -7.85
N LYS A 527 -17.41 -14.45 -7.62
CA LYS A 527 -16.41 -14.72 -8.66
C LYS A 527 -16.72 -16.02 -9.41
N ALA A 528 -17.05 -17.09 -8.69
CA ALA A 528 -17.31 -18.40 -9.28
C ALA A 528 -18.56 -18.40 -10.18
N ALA A 529 -19.66 -17.78 -9.73
CA ALA A 529 -20.88 -17.66 -10.53
C ALA A 529 -20.64 -16.81 -11.79
N ALA A 530 -19.93 -15.69 -11.66
CA ALA A 530 -19.56 -14.87 -12.81
C ALA A 530 -18.72 -15.66 -13.83
N GLN A 531 -17.69 -16.37 -13.39
CA GLN A 531 -16.85 -17.21 -14.26
C GLN A 531 -17.67 -18.31 -14.96
N ASN A 532 -18.60 -18.94 -14.24
CA ASN A 532 -19.47 -19.96 -14.83
C ASN A 532 -20.37 -19.38 -15.93
N ILE A 533 -21.00 -18.23 -15.70
CA ILE A 533 -21.83 -17.57 -16.70
C ILE A 533 -21.01 -17.18 -17.94
N LEU A 534 -19.79 -16.66 -17.75
CA LEU A 534 -18.91 -16.31 -18.87
C LEU A 534 -18.49 -17.53 -19.68
N LYS A 535 -18.26 -18.67 -19.04
CA LYS A 535 -18.02 -19.95 -19.74
C LYS A 535 -19.26 -20.38 -20.53
N THR A 536 -20.45 -20.27 -19.94
CA THR A 536 -21.71 -20.54 -20.66
C THR A 536 -21.87 -19.66 -21.90
N ILE A 537 -21.44 -18.39 -21.86
CA ILE A 537 -21.42 -17.53 -23.05
C ILE A 537 -20.47 -18.10 -24.10
N LEU A 538 -19.24 -18.48 -23.72
CA LEU A 538 -18.26 -19.03 -24.65
C LEU A 538 -18.66 -20.38 -25.26
N ASP A 539 -19.40 -21.21 -24.51
CA ASP A 539 -19.91 -22.49 -25.01
C ASP A 539 -20.95 -22.33 -26.14
N LYS A 540 -21.47 -21.11 -26.35
CA LYS A 540 -22.36 -20.76 -27.48
C LYS A 540 -21.62 -20.24 -28.71
N GLU A 541 -20.29 -20.10 -28.66
CA GLU A 541 -19.50 -19.64 -29.80
C GLU A 541 -19.54 -20.67 -30.93
N GLY A 542 -19.99 -20.25 -32.12
CA GLY A 542 -20.19 -21.13 -33.29
C GLY A 542 -21.62 -21.63 -33.49
N ASP A 543 -22.56 -21.28 -32.61
CA ASP A 543 -23.99 -21.47 -32.85
C ASP A 543 -24.50 -20.40 -33.84
N ASP A 544 -25.15 -20.85 -34.92
CA ASP A 544 -25.63 -19.98 -36.00
C ASP A 544 -26.60 -18.90 -35.51
N PHE A 545 -27.34 -19.18 -34.43
CA PHE A 545 -28.25 -18.22 -33.81
C PHE A 545 -27.51 -17.00 -33.24
N TYR A 546 -26.29 -17.17 -32.74
CA TYR A 546 -25.50 -16.12 -32.08
C TYR A 546 -24.42 -15.50 -32.98
N ASN A 547 -24.39 -15.84 -34.27
CA ASN A 547 -23.33 -15.41 -35.21
C ASN A 547 -23.18 -13.88 -35.34
N SER A 548 -24.23 -13.11 -35.04
CA SER A 548 -24.21 -11.64 -35.02
C SER A 548 -23.59 -11.03 -33.75
N GLU A 549 -23.42 -11.82 -32.67
CA GLU A 549 -22.99 -11.36 -31.35
C GLU A 549 -21.48 -11.60 -31.07
N LYS A 550 -20.63 -11.68 -32.11
CA LYS A 550 -19.18 -11.97 -31.98
C LYS A 550 -18.46 -11.12 -30.93
N VAL A 551 -18.87 -9.86 -30.79
CA VAL A 551 -18.32 -8.92 -29.80
C VAL A 551 -18.50 -9.43 -28.36
N VAL A 552 -19.60 -10.11 -28.06
CA VAL A 552 -19.89 -10.61 -26.71
C VAL A 552 -18.95 -11.75 -26.32
N PHE A 553 -18.57 -12.64 -27.25
CA PHE A 553 -17.57 -13.68 -26.99
C PHE A 553 -16.18 -13.09 -26.72
N ASP A 554 -15.77 -12.09 -27.51
CA ASP A 554 -14.50 -11.39 -27.27
C ASP A 554 -14.48 -10.68 -25.91
N MET A 555 -15.61 -10.08 -25.51
CA MET A 555 -15.76 -9.51 -24.18
C MET A 555 -15.73 -10.61 -23.11
N ALA A 556 -16.43 -11.73 -23.29
CA ALA A 556 -16.40 -12.92 -22.42
C ALA A 556 -14.98 -13.37 -22.09
N ARG A 557 -14.13 -13.56 -23.11
CA ARG A 557 -12.72 -13.92 -22.93
C ARG A 557 -11.94 -12.85 -22.17
N LYS A 558 -12.17 -11.56 -22.46
CA LYS A 558 -11.49 -10.44 -21.79
C LYS A 558 -11.88 -10.30 -20.32
N LEU A 559 -13.16 -10.43 -19.96
CA LEU A 559 -13.58 -10.35 -18.56
C LEU A 559 -13.16 -11.60 -17.78
N LEU A 560 -13.16 -12.80 -18.38
CA LEU A 560 -12.58 -13.97 -17.70
C LEU A 560 -11.12 -13.72 -17.29
N ALA A 561 -10.30 -13.23 -18.23
CA ALA A 561 -8.93 -12.84 -17.91
C ALA A 561 -8.85 -11.72 -16.86
N TYR A 562 -9.72 -10.70 -16.98
CA TYR A 562 -9.81 -9.60 -16.02
C TYR A 562 -10.15 -10.09 -14.59
N ILE A 563 -11.09 -11.02 -14.48
CA ILE A 563 -11.53 -11.61 -13.20
C ILE A 563 -10.39 -12.36 -12.50
N ASP A 564 -9.47 -12.94 -13.27
CA ASP A 564 -8.36 -13.73 -12.74
C ASP A 564 -7.08 -12.92 -12.51
N GLU A 565 -6.86 -11.85 -13.26
CA GLU A 565 -5.56 -11.15 -13.30
C GLU A 565 -5.61 -9.68 -12.86
N SER A 566 -6.80 -9.07 -12.72
CA SER A 566 -6.90 -7.60 -12.54
C SER A 566 -7.27 -7.15 -11.14
N ASN A 567 -6.70 -6.01 -10.75
CA ASN A 567 -7.06 -5.28 -9.56
C ASN A 567 -8.08 -4.18 -9.91
N ILE A 568 -9.32 -4.34 -9.47
CA ILE A 568 -10.43 -3.42 -9.78
C ILE A 568 -10.19 -1.98 -9.28
N PHE A 569 -9.48 -1.82 -8.15
CA PHE A 569 -9.13 -0.51 -7.60
C PHE A 569 -8.08 0.17 -8.49
N ALA A 570 -7.10 -0.60 -8.97
CA ALA A 570 -6.10 -0.14 -9.91
C ALA A 570 -6.71 0.32 -11.23
N SER A 571 -7.64 -0.46 -11.78
CA SER A 571 -8.36 -0.08 -13.01
C SER A 571 -9.12 1.23 -12.83
N LYS A 572 -9.89 1.37 -11.73
CA LYS A 572 -10.65 2.60 -11.44
C LYS A 572 -9.73 3.82 -11.28
N ALA A 573 -8.60 3.66 -10.61
CA ALA A 573 -7.61 4.72 -10.44
C ALA A 573 -6.94 5.13 -11.76
N LYS A 574 -6.68 4.19 -12.67
CA LYS A 574 -6.15 4.48 -14.00
C LYS A 574 -7.14 5.27 -14.85
N ALA A 575 -8.42 4.87 -14.88
CA ALA A 575 -9.48 5.59 -15.57
C ALA A 575 -9.58 7.04 -15.06
N TYR A 576 -9.64 7.20 -13.75
CA TYR A 576 -9.65 8.49 -13.09
C TYR A 576 -8.42 9.35 -13.44
N ARG A 577 -7.21 8.78 -13.34
CA ARG A 577 -5.95 9.48 -13.69
C ARG A 577 -5.91 9.88 -15.16
N TYR A 578 -6.43 9.04 -16.06
CA TYR A 578 -6.52 9.36 -17.48
C TYR A 578 -7.44 10.56 -17.72
N ARG A 579 -8.60 10.63 -17.06
CA ARG A 579 -9.48 11.81 -17.14
C ARG A 579 -8.81 13.06 -16.60
N LEU A 580 -8.16 12.98 -15.43
CA LEU A 580 -7.40 14.10 -14.89
C LEU A 580 -6.36 14.61 -15.91
N LYS A 581 -5.52 13.73 -16.45
CA LYS A 581 -4.47 14.10 -17.43
C LYS A 581 -5.02 14.65 -18.74
N SER A 582 -6.00 13.97 -19.34
CA SER A 582 -6.56 14.38 -20.64
C SER A 582 -7.26 15.73 -20.57
N LYS A 583 -7.91 16.04 -19.44
CA LYS A 583 -8.58 17.32 -19.23
C LYS A 583 -7.65 18.45 -18.78
N LEU A 584 -6.55 18.14 -18.10
CA LEU A 584 -5.50 19.12 -17.80
C LEU A 584 -4.85 19.70 -19.07
N ASN A 585 -4.88 19.01 -20.19
CA ASN A 585 -4.38 19.55 -21.46
C ASN A 585 -5.38 20.52 -22.14
N THR A 586 -6.60 20.66 -21.61
CA THR A 586 -7.71 21.45 -22.18
C THR A 586 -8.36 22.39 -21.16
N ILE A 587 -7.55 22.87 -20.20
CA ILE A 587 -7.97 23.58 -18.94
C ILE A 587 -8.97 24.72 -19.11
N THR A 588 -9.11 25.34 -20.28
CA THR A 588 -10.06 26.44 -20.48
C THR A 588 -11.51 26.04 -20.25
N ASP A 589 -11.87 24.75 -20.41
CA ASP A 589 -13.25 24.23 -20.30
C ASP A 589 -13.39 23.01 -19.36
N PHE A 590 -12.53 22.87 -18.34
CA PHE A 590 -12.63 21.73 -17.42
C PHE A 590 -13.84 21.86 -16.48
N ASP A 591 -14.95 21.22 -16.85
CA ASP A 591 -16.03 20.89 -15.90
C ASP A 591 -15.50 19.88 -14.88
N ALA A 592 -15.09 20.37 -13.72
CA ALA A 592 -14.61 19.53 -12.65
C ALA A 592 -15.70 18.58 -12.13
N GLY A 593 -16.99 18.83 -12.37
CA GLY A 593 -18.07 17.89 -12.09
C GLY A 593 -17.93 16.57 -12.85
N ALA A 594 -17.29 16.59 -14.02
CA ALA A 594 -17.04 15.39 -14.82
C ALA A 594 -16.13 14.36 -14.15
N ILE A 595 -15.43 14.70 -13.06
CA ILE A 595 -14.66 13.72 -12.28
C ILE A 595 -15.55 12.66 -11.64
N PHE A 596 -16.81 13.00 -11.33
CA PHE A 596 -17.79 12.08 -10.75
C PHE A 596 -18.32 11.06 -11.75
N TYR A 597 -17.97 11.18 -13.05
CA TYR A 597 -18.20 10.10 -14.01
C TYR A 597 -17.28 8.90 -13.74
N ASP A 598 -16.02 9.14 -13.34
CA ASP A 598 -15.12 8.06 -12.94
C ASP A 598 -15.22 7.77 -11.45
N LEU A 599 -15.59 8.75 -10.64
CA LEU A 599 -15.84 8.61 -9.20
C LEU A 599 -17.34 8.41 -8.92
N ASP A 600 -17.93 7.43 -9.59
CA ASP A 600 -19.37 7.09 -9.62
C ASP A 600 -19.96 6.55 -8.30
N ALA A 601 -19.13 6.19 -7.33
CA ALA A 601 -19.56 5.85 -5.98
C ALA A 601 -19.69 7.11 -5.09
N LEU A 602 -19.31 8.28 -5.60
CA LEU A 602 -19.43 9.58 -4.97
C LEU A 602 -20.45 10.45 -5.71
N SER A 603 -21.17 11.28 -4.97
CA SER A 603 -22.04 12.30 -5.55
C SER A 603 -21.94 13.60 -4.75
N LEU A 604 -22.05 14.75 -5.40
CA LEU A 604 -22.16 16.03 -4.71
C LEU A 604 -23.57 16.23 -4.12
N ASP A 605 -23.64 16.92 -2.99
CA ASP A 605 -24.89 17.37 -2.41
C ASP A 605 -25.58 18.38 -3.34
N ASN A 606 -26.92 18.38 -3.31
CA ASN A 606 -27.73 19.19 -4.22
C ASN A 606 -27.36 20.69 -4.18
N GLY A 607 -27.06 21.26 -5.34
CA GLY A 607 -26.69 22.67 -5.49
C GLY A 607 -25.23 23.00 -5.21
N CYS A 608 -24.38 21.98 -5.02
CA CYS A 608 -22.93 22.12 -4.94
C CYS A 608 -22.29 21.78 -6.29
N PHE A 609 -21.20 22.47 -6.62
CA PHE A 609 -20.36 22.14 -7.78
C PHE A 609 -18.89 22.17 -7.36
N ILE A 610 -18.07 21.32 -7.98
CA ILE A 610 -16.63 21.26 -7.72
C ILE A 610 -15.90 22.14 -8.75
N GLN A 611 -14.81 22.77 -8.33
CA GLN A 611 -13.90 23.53 -9.18
C GLN A 611 -12.46 23.07 -8.95
N LEU A 612 -11.64 23.19 -9.98
CA LEU A 612 -10.20 22.96 -9.91
C LEU A 612 -9.44 24.27 -10.05
N LYS A 613 -8.61 24.62 -9.06
CA LYS A 613 -7.63 25.70 -9.19
C LYS A 613 -6.26 25.09 -9.45
N THR A 614 -5.64 25.42 -10.58
CA THR A 614 -4.31 24.92 -10.93
C THR A 614 -3.20 25.68 -10.20
N ALA A 615 -2.05 25.01 -10.05
CA ALA A 615 -0.86 25.61 -9.46
C ALA A 615 -0.41 26.83 -10.27
N ARG A 616 -0.11 27.93 -9.57
CA ARG A 616 0.37 29.17 -10.17
C ARG A 616 1.90 29.16 -10.24
N GLN A 617 2.46 29.63 -11.36
CA GLN A 617 3.91 29.64 -11.59
C GLN A 617 4.63 30.86 -10.96
N TYR A 618 4.36 31.14 -9.67
CA TYR A 618 5.04 32.20 -8.94
C TYR A 618 5.16 31.89 -7.44
N GLY A 619 6.13 32.52 -6.77
CA GLY A 619 6.38 32.37 -5.32
C GLY A 619 7.44 31.32 -5.00
N LYS A 620 7.28 30.60 -3.88
CA LYS A 620 8.17 29.48 -3.48
C LYS A 620 7.58 28.10 -3.78
N GLY A 621 6.27 28.02 -4.02
CA GLY A 621 5.60 26.81 -4.46
C GLY A 621 4.08 26.97 -4.52
N SER A 622 3.42 26.22 -5.39
CA SER A 622 1.97 26.23 -5.57
C SER A 622 1.43 24.84 -5.91
N GLN A 623 0.28 24.47 -5.35
CA GLN A 623 -0.37 23.17 -5.56
C GLN A 623 -1.73 23.36 -6.22
N SER A 624 -2.05 22.52 -7.19
CA SER A 624 -3.40 22.42 -7.71
C SER A 624 -4.32 21.81 -6.66
N LYS A 625 -5.55 22.33 -6.52
CA LYS A 625 -6.51 21.86 -5.51
C LYS A 625 -7.94 21.95 -6.02
N PHE A 626 -8.74 20.98 -5.60
CA PHE A 626 -10.19 21.00 -5.76
C PHE A 626 -10.86 21.82 -4.65
N TYR A 627 -11.97 22.46 -4.98
CA TYR A 627 -12.82 23.25 -4.08
C TYR A 627 -14.28 22.96 -4.38
N VAL A 628 -15.13 23.00 -3.36
CA VAL A 628 -16.58 22.99 -3.57
C VAL A 628 -17.10 24.41 -3.46
N CYS A 629 -17.94 24.79 -4.41
CA CYS A 629 -18.69 26.03 -4.39
C CYS A 629 -20.17 25.69 -4.16
N ASN A 630 -20.81 26.44 -3.28
CA ASN A 630 -22.25 26.36 -3.00
C ASN A 630 -22.99 27.53 -3.66
N LYS A 631 -24.32 27.61 -3.46
CA LYS A 631 -25.18 28.69 -3.98
C LYS A 631 -24.76 30.11 -3.53
N SER A 632 -23.91 30.24 -2.52
CA SER A 632 -23.36 31.51 -2.03
C SER A 632 -22.02 31.89 -2.67
N PHE A 633 -21.48 31.07 -3.59
CA PHE A 633 -20.18 31.22 -4.24
C PHE A 633 -18.98 31.28 -3.26
N GLU A 634 -19.11 30.69 -2.08
CA GLU A 634 -17.99 30.53 -1.16
C GLU A 634 -17.21 29.26 -1.50
N ASP A 635 -15.88 29.40 -1.63
CA ASP A 635 -14.98 28.28 -1.89
C ASP A 635 -14.65 27.54 -0.57
N ASP A 636 -15.15 26.32 -0.41
CA ASP A 636 -14.75 25.44 0.69
C ASP A 636 -13.71 24.41 0.21
N LYS A 637 -12.64 24.27 0.99
CA LYS A 637 -11.56 23.29 0.76
C LYS A 637 -11.92 21.91 1.28
N ASP A 638 -12.86 21.82 2.21
CA ASP A 638 -13.27 20.56 2.81
C ASP A 638 -14.36 19.90 1.97
N ILE A 639 -13.92 19.26 0.88
CA ILE A 639 -14.79 18.60 -0.10
C ILE A 639 -15.62 17.49 0.56
N LEU A 640 -15.10 16.85 1.61
CA LEU A 640 -15.74 15.71 2.28
C LEU A 640 -17.10 16.07 2.91
N LYS A 641 -17.30 17.33 3.29
CA LYS A 641 -18.59 17.83 3.81
C LYS A 641 -19.72 17.69 2.80
N TYR A 642 -19.42 17.89 1.51
CA TYR A 642 -20.39 18.07 0.45
C TYR A 642 -20.53 16.86 -0.46
N ILE A 643 -19.82 15.77 -0.18
CA ILE A 643 -19.96 14.52 -0.94
C ILE A 643 -20.82 13.53 -0.15
N THR A 644 -21.66 12.81 -0.87
CA THR A 644 -22.31 11.59 -0.43
C THR A 644 -21.55 10.42 -1.04
N VAL A 645 -21.33 9.37 -0.25
CA VAL A 645 -20.43 8.25 -0.56
C VAL A 645 -21.21 6.96 -0.39
N SER A 646 -21.15 6.08 -1.39
CA SER A 646 -21.66 4.72 -1.26
C SER A 646 -20.84 3.99 -0.18
N PRO A 647 -21.47 3.41 0.87
CA PRO A 647 -20.74 2.74 1.95
C PRO A 647 -20.25 1.35 1.48
N THR A 648 -19.26 1.34 0.59
CA THR A 648 -18.63 0.16 -0.03
C THR A 648 -17.11 0.33 -0.10
N GLU A 649 -16.37 -0.75 -0.40
CA GLU A 649 -14.92 -0.69 -0.62
C GLU A 649 -14.57 0.31 -1.73
N MET A 650 -15.30 0.27 -2.85
CA MET A 650 -15.09 1.18 -3.97
C MET A 650 -15.43 2.63 -3.60
N GLY A 651 -16.46 2.87 -2.79
CA GLY A 651 -16.75 4.21 -2.26
C GLY A 651 -15.59 4.76 -1.44
N ALA A 652 -15.04 3.96 -0.52
CA ALA A 652 -13.84 4.36 0.24
C ALA A 652 -12.62 4.59 -0.66
N TRP A 653 -12.38 3.70 -1.64
CA TRP A 653 -11.30 3.87 -2.62
C TRP A 653 -11.41 5.18 -3.40
N GLN A 654 -12.60 5.53 -3.87
CA GLN A 654 -12.82 6.76 -4.63
C GLN A 654 -12.68 8.01 -3.76
N VAL A 655 -13.04 7.95 -2.47
CA VAL A 655 -12.71 9.02 -1.52
C VAL A 655 -11.19 9.19 -1.41
N TYR A 656 -10.43 8.10 -1.26
CA TYR A 656 -8.96 8.15 -1.24
C TYR A 656 -8.40 8.77 -2.51
N LEU A 657 -8.88 8.35 -3.69
CA LEU A 657 -8.47 8.93 -4.96
C LEU A 657 -8.73 10.44 -4.97
N LEU A 658 -9.96 10.88 -4.67
CA LEU A 658 -10.34 12.29 -4.67
C LEU A 658 -9.47 13.16 -3.74
N ILE A 659 -9.23 12.68 -2.51
CA ILE A 659 -8.44 13.39 -1.51
C ILE A 659 -6.95 13.45 -1.89
N THR A 660 -6.43 12.40 -2.51
CA THR A 660 -5.02 12.33 -2.93
C THR A 660 -4.76 12.92 -4.31
N SER A 661 -5.78 13.21 -5.12
CA SER A 661 -5.65 13.81 -6.45
C SER A 661 -4.73 15.03 -6.54
N PRO A 662 -4.69 15.97 -5.57
CA PRO A 662 -3.74 17.08 -5.58
C PRO A 662 -2.27 16.67 -5.77
N THR A 663 -1.90 15.45 -5.37
CA THR A 663 -0.55 14.89 -5.53
C THR A 663 -0.25 14.38 -6.95
N GLN A 664 -1.27 14.30 -7.82
CA GLN A 664 -1.16 13.88 -9.22
C GLN A 664 -1.42 15.01 -10.21
N LEU A 665 -1.84 16.17 -9.71
CA LEU A 665 -2.11 17.37 -10.50
C LEU A 665 -0.85 18.24 -10.62
N PRO A 666 -0.81 19.21 -11.56
CA PRO A 666 0.34 20.08 -11.72
C PRO A 666 0.70 20.80 -10.41
N THR A 667 1.98 20.78 -10.07
CA THR A 667 2.57 21.51 -8.95
C THR A 667 3.66 22.44 -9.47
N TRP A 668 4.05 23.42 -8.66
CA TRP A 668 5.13 24.34 -9.01
C TRP A 668 6.05 24.61 -7.82
N GLY A 669 7.35 24.76 -8.08
CA GLY A 669 8.37 25.04 -7.05
C GLY A 669 8.44 23.96 -5.97
N HIS A 670 8.57 24.37 -4.71
CA HIS A 670 8.61 23.44 -3.57
C HIS A 670 7.32 22.63 -3.38
N ALA A 671 6.23 22.92 -4.10
CA ALA A 671 5.07 22.03 -4.06
C ALA A 671 5.34 20.66 -4.69
N ASN A 672 6.41 20.50 -5.49
CA ASN A 672 6.76 19.21 -6.09
C ASN A 672 7.09 18.13 -5.03
N TYR A 673 7.34 18.51 -3.77
CA TYR A 673 7.53 17.57 -2.66
C TYR A 673 6.30 16.70 -2.36
N ILE A 674 5.11 17.04 -2.85
CA ILE A 674 3.90 16.25 -2.61
C ILE A 674 3.55 15.29 -3.74
N VAL A 675 4.27 15.32 -4.87
CA VAL A 675 3.92 14.54 -6.06
C VAL A 675 4.02 13.04 -5.75
N ARG A 676 2.95 12.30 -6.08
CA ARG A 676 2.85 10.85 -5.90
C ARG A 676 2.64 10.17 -7.25
N ASN A 677 3.57 9.27 -7.61
CA ASN A 677 3.41 8.35 -8.73
C ASN A 677 2.82 7.04 -8.22
N LEU A 678 1.49 6.93 -8.22
CA LEU A 678 0.82 5.72 -7.71
C LEU A 678 1.17 4.48 -8.56
N ILE A 679 1.34 3.35 -7.89
CA ILE A 679 1.66 2.05 -8.50
C ILE A 679 0.37 1.25 -8.67
N MET A 680 -0.08 1.10 -9.91
CA MET A 680 -1.34 0.42 -10.27
C MET A 680 -1.10 -0.89 -11.01
N ASP A 681 0.02 -1.01 -11.71
CA ASP A 681 0.51 -2.26 -12.29
C ASP A 681 2.05 -2.34 -12.24
N LYS A 682 2.60 -3.45 -12.74
CA LYS A 682 4.05 -3.68 -12.81
C LYS A 682 4.79 -2.64 -13.67
N ASN A 683 4.17 -2.13 -14.73
CA ASN A 683 4.79 -1.19 -15.66
C ASN A 683 5.01 0.17 -15.00
N ASP A 684 4.14 0.57 -14.06
CA ASP A 684 4.32 1.80 -13.28
C ASP A 684 5.66 1.82 -12.52
N LEU A 685 6.14 0.66 -12.05
CA LEU A 685 7.46 0.55 -11.40
C LEU A 685 8.61 0.81 -12.38
N TYR A 686 8.53 0.23 -13.59
CA TYR A 686 9.58 0.37 -14.61
C TYR A 686 9.63 1.77 -15.23
N ASN A 687 8.55 2.54 -15.12
CA ASN A 687 8.50 3.95 -15.51
C ASN A 687 9.29 4.86 -14.55
N ILE A 688 9.68 4.37 -13.37
CA ILE A 688 10.49 5.12 -12.41
C ILE A 688 11.97 4.94 -12.76
N GLY A 689 12.63 6.01 -13.20
CA GLY A 689 13.98 5.96 -13.77
C GLY A 689 15.06 5.36 -12.86
N VAL A 690 14.93 5.48 -11.54
CA VAL A 690 15.85 4.84 -10.58
C VAL A 690 15.53 3.37 -10.33
N LEU A 691 14.29 2.94 -10.55
CA LEU A 691 13.85 1.57 -10.32
C LEU A 691 14.01 0.65 -11.54
N LYS A 692 14.18 1.20 -12.74
CA LYS A 692 14.20 0.44 -14.01
C LYS A 692 15.22 -0.70 -14.10
N TYR A 693 16.30 -0.64 -13.32
CA TYR A 693 17.38 -1.64 -13.35
C TYR A 693 17.19 -2.78 -12.35
N TYR A 694 16.23 -2.64 -11.46
CA TYR A 694 16.03 -3.58 -10.37
C TYR A 694 15.03 -4.66 -10.73
N GLU A 695 15.23 -5.82 -10.14
CA GLU A 695 14.35 -6.96 -10.24
C GLU A 695 13.26 -6.87 -9.16
N LEU A 696 12.09 -6.39 -9.58
CA LEU A 696 10.97 -6.06 -8.71
C LEU A 696 9.82 -7.06 -8.81
N SER A 697 9.95 -8.12 -9.62
CA SER A 697 8.83 -9.04 -9.87
C SER A 697 8.31 -9.73 -8.61
N GLU A 698 9.17 -9.96 -7.61
CA GLU A 698 8.76 -10.56 -6.33
C GLU A 698 7.88 -9.63 -5.50
N LEU A 699 8.11 -8.32 -5.59
CA LEU A 699 7.19 -7.34 -4.96
C LEU A 699 5.81 -7.40 -5.61
N ALA A 700 5.73 -7.65 -6.92
CA ALA A 700 4.46 -7.75 -7.64
C ALA A 700 3.72 -9.06 -7.38
N GLN A 701 4.43 -10.13 -7.02
CA GLN A 701 3.84 -11.42 -6.66
C GLN A 701 3.31 -11.45 -5.23
N LYS A 702 3.92 -10.68 -4.33
CA LYS A 702 3.41 -10.48 -2.97
C LYS A 702 2.33 -9.41 -3.10
N ASP A 703 1.11 -9.65 -2.61
CA ASP A 703 -0.05 -8.72 -2.68
C ASP A 703 0.18 -7.43 -1.89
N MET A 704 1.21 -6.68 -2.26
CA MET A 704 1.79 -5.56 -1.54
C MET A 704 1.83 -4.30 -2.39
N LEU A 705 2.04 -4.44 -3.70
CA LEU A 705 2.18 -3.29 -4.59
C LEU A 705 0.84 -2.67 -4.97
N TYR A 706 -0.14 -3.50 -5.31
CA TYR A 706 -1.38 -3.01 -5.92
C TYR A 706 -2.39 -2.59 -4.86
N PRO A 707 -3.23 -1.58 -5.16
CA PRO A 707 -4.14 -1.02 -4.19
C PRO A 707 -5.13 -2.06 -3.66
N SER A 708 -5.38 -2.06 -2.37
CA SER A 708 -6.38 -2.92 -1.74
C SER A 708 -7.20 -2.14 -0.72
N VAL A 709 -8.45 -2.58 -0.53
CA VAL A 709 -9.36 -1.98 0.44
C VAL A 709 -10.00 -3.09 1.25
N GLU A 710 -9.79 -3.05 2.56
CA GLU A 710 -10.40 -3.95 3.52
C GLU A 710 -11.46 -3.20 4.31
N VAL A 711 -12.66 -3.76 4.46
CA VAL A 711 -13.76 -3.08 5.15
C VAL A 711 -14.30 -3.89 6.32
N VAL A 712 -14.61 -3.20 7.41
CA VAL A 712 -15.31 -3.74 8.58
C VAL A 712 -16.58 -2.92 8.79
N LYS A 713 -17.74 -3.61 8.79
CA LYS A 713 -19.04 -2.98 9.01
C LYS A 713 -19.55 -3.24 10.43
N LYS A 714 -19.94 -2.19 11.15
CA LYS A 714 -20.57 -2.24 12.48
C LYS A 714 -21.80 -1.34 12.48
N GLY A 715 -22.98 -1.93 12.27
CA GLY A 715 -24.21 -1.17 12.03
C GLY A 715 -24.09 -0.31 10.77
N ASP A 716 -24.36 0.99 10.89
CA ASP A 716 -24.25 1.96 9.79
C ASP A 716 -22.84 2.53 9.59
N LEU A 717 -21.88 2.14 10.44
CA LEU A 717 -20.49 2.54 10.32
C LEU A 717 -19.73 1.52 9.48
N LEU A 718 -19.13 1.98 8.39
CA LEU A 718 -18.12 1.25 7.63
C LEU A 718 -16.75 1.87 7.90
N THR A 719 -15.82 1.06 8.39
CA THR A 719 -14.40 1.40 8.50
C THR A 719 -13.67 0.72 7.36
N ALA A 720 -12.99 1.49 6.52
CA ALA A 720 -12.18 1.00 5.41
C ALA A 720 -10.69 1.25 5.67
N ASN A 721 -9.87 0.21 5.54
CA ASN A 721 -8.42 0.30 5.50
C ASN A 721 -7.97 0.23 4.04
N ILE A 722 -7.28 1.26 3.59
CA ILE A 722 -6.80 1.40 2.22
C ILE A 722 -5.29 1.26 2.23
N TYR A 723 -4.78 0.35 1.41
CA TYR A 723 -3.36 0.18 1.17
C TYR A 723 -3.05 0.57 -0.27
N CYS A 724 -2.13 1.50 -0.48
CA CYS A 724 -1.72 1.91 -1.82
C CYS A 724 -0.22 2.19 -1.87
N CYS A 725 0.46 1.65 -2.90
CA CYS A 725 1.85 2.01 -3.15
C CYS A 725 1.96 3.24 -4.04
N TYR A 726 2.96 4.07 -3.77
CA TYR A 726 3.36 5.16 -4.65
C TYR A 726 4.86 5.44 -4.56
N TRP A 727 5.39 6.01 -5.64
CA TRP A 727 6.72 6.59 -5.66
C TRP A 727 6.69 8.08 -5.39
N LYS A 728 7.64 8.52 -4.57
CA LYS A 728 7.88 9.91 -4.21
C LYS A 728 9.37 10.20 -4.32
N ASP A 729 9.78 11.14 -5.18
CA ASP A 729 11.20 11.45 -5.46
C ASP A 729 12.03 11.89 -4.25
N TRP A 730 11.40 12.11 -3.10
CA TRP A 730 12.03 12.59 -1.87
C TRP A 730 12.03 11.57 -0.73
N LYS A 731 11.42 10.40 -0.94
CA LYS A 731 11.32 9.34 0.09
C LYS A 731 11.46 7.93 -0.50
N GLY A 732 11.03 7.72 -1.74
CA GLY A 732 11.19 6.49 -2.52
C GLY A 732 9.86 5.76 -2.76
N LEU A 733 9.89 4.43 -2.76
CA LEU A 733 8.71 3.58 -2.91
C LEU A 733 8.07 3.32 -1.55
N ILE A 734 6.83 3.76 -1.37
CA ILE A 734 6.13 3.72 -0.10
C ILE A 734 4.82 2.96 -0.28
N ARG A 735 4.47 2.12 0.67
CA ARG A 735 3.12 1.59 0.87
C ARG A 735 2.46 2.40 1.99
N GLU A 736 1.41 3.13 1.66
CA GLU A 736 0.64 3.93 2.61
C GLU A 736 -0.57 3.14 3.11
N HIS A 737 -0.92 3.33 4.38
CA HIS A 737 -2.15 2.85 4.99
C HIS A 737 -3.02 4.03 5.45
N VAL A 738 -4.23 4.13 4.88
CA VAL A 738 -5.24 5.13 5.25
C VAL A 738 -6.48 4.45 5.82
N GLU A 739 -7.01 4.96 6.92
CA GLU A 739 -8.32 4.58 7.46
C GLU A 739 -9.38 5.63 7.06
N ILE A 740 -10.47 5.17 6.46
CA ILE A 740 -11.65 6.00 6.14
C ILE A 740 -12.87 5.45 6.88
N LYS A 741 -13.59 6.32 7.59
CA LYS A 741 -14.85 5.97 8.27
C LYS A 741 -16.02 6.61 7.55
N ILE A 742 -16.97 5.80 7.12
CA ILE A 742 -18.19 6.21 6.42
C ILE A 742 -19.38 5.85 7.30
N LYS A 743 -20.24 6.83 7.60
CA LYS A 743 -21.49 6.64 8.34
C LYS A 743 -22.61 7.40 7.64
N ASN A 744 -23.76 6.74 7.43
CA ASN A 744 -24.93 7.33 6.76
C ASN A 744 -24.58 7.99 5.41
N GLY A 745 -23.70 7.34 4.64
CA GLY A 745 -23.23 7.85 3.35
C GLY A 745 -22.32 9.08 3.42
N LYS A 746 -21.79 9.45 4.59
CA LYS A 746 -20.87 10.58 4.77
C LYS A 746 -19.54 10.12 5.35
N VAL A 747 -18.45 10.74 4.93
CA VAL A 747 -17.12 10.51 5.49
C VAL A 747 -17.02 11.23 6.83
N THR A 748 -16.88 10.47 7.91
CA THR A 748 -16.74 11.01 9.27
C THR A 748 -15.28 11.11 9.71
N SER A 749 -14.36 10.40 9.04
CA SER A 749 -12.94 10.42 9.33
C SER A 749 -12.14 9.98 8.12
N PHE A 750 -11.01 10.65 7.88
CA PHE A 750 -9.96 10.26 6.94
C PHE A 750 -8.64 10.41 7.70
N GLN A 751 -7.92 9.32 7.96
CA GLN A 751 -6.70 9.31 8.76
C GLN A 751 -5.59 8.53 8.06
N GLU A 752 -4.44 9.17 7.86
CA GLU A 752 -3.20 8.47 7.52
C GLU A 752 -2.75 7.73 8.79
N ILE A 753 -2.72 6.40 8.74
CA ILE A 753 -2.40 5.55 9.90
C ILE A 753 -0.90 5.35 10.01
N ASP A 754 -0.29 4.83 8.96
CA ASP A 754 1.14 4.64 8.87
C ASP A 754 1.61 4.58 7.40
N ASP A 755 2.93 4.62 7.22
CA ASP A 755 3.55 4.31 5.94
C ASP A 755 4.76 3.39 6.07
N PHE A 756 4.86 2.46 5.12
CA PHE A 756 5.94 1.48 5.04
C PHE A 756 6.83 1.81 3.85
N VAL A 757 8.06 2.24 4.14
CA VAL A 757 9.06 2.54 3.10
C VAL A 757 9.64 1.24 2.59
N ILE A 758 9.15 0.79 1.43
CA ILE A 758 9.68 -0.39 0.72
C ILE A 758 11.09 -0.03 0.23
N PHE A 759 11.23 1.07 -0.52
CA PHE A 759 12.51 1.52 -1.05
C PHE A 759 12.77 2.92 -0.54
N ALA A 760 13.83 3.11 0.22
CA ALA A 760 14.26 4.44 0.62
C ALA A 760 15.05 5.10 -0.51
N PHE A 761 14.60 6.26 -0.97
CA PHE A 761 15.33 7.10 -1.90
C PHE A 761 15.68 8.42 -1.22
N ARG A 762 16.97 8.63 -0.96
CA ARG A 762 17.51 9.89 -0.47
C ARG A 762 18.04 10.62 -1.68
N GLY A 763 17.22 11.46 -2.30
CA GLY A 763 17.65 12.26 -3.43
C GLY A 763 18.93 13.00 -3.07
N GLU A 764 20.03 12.71 -3.77
CA GLU A 764 21.28 13.44 -3.55
C GLU A 764 21.04 14.91 -3.89
N ILE A 765 21.09 15.78 -2.87
CA ILE A 765 21.38 17.20 -3.07
C ILE A 765 22.89 17.28 -3.39
N ARG A 766 23.30 16.72 -4.53
CA ARG A 766 24.63 16.94 -5.11
C ARG A 766 24.44 17.50 -6.50
N GLY A 767 24.12 18.79 -6.55
CA GLY A 767 24.55 19.72 -7.61
C GLY A 767 24.27 19.39 -9.09
N GLU A 768 23.60 18.31 -9.45
CA GLU A 768 23.20 18.04 -10.83
C GLU A 768 21.79 18.61 -11.09
N PRO A 769 21.61 19.35 -12.20
CA PRO A 769 20.34 19.98 -12.49
C PRO A 769 19.28 18.91 -12.76
N TYR A 770 18.24 18.89 -11.90
CA TYR A 770 16.96 18.26 -12.18
C TYR A 770 16.44 18.78 -13.52
N ILE A 771 16.57 17.99 -14.58
CA ILE A 771 15.76 18.18 -15.79
C ILE A 771 14.41 17.54 -15.48
N SER A 772 13.46 18.37 -15.07
CA SER A 772 12.06 17.99 -14.94
C SER A 772 11.55 17.54 -16.31
N PHE A 773 11.15 16.28 -16.45
CA PHE A 773 10.34 15.85 -17.58
C PHE A 773 8.88 16.20 -17.28
N ILE A 774 8.33 17.10 -18.10
CA ILE A 774 6.89 17.37 -18.23
C ILE A 774 6.21 16.13 -18.83
#